data_AF-A0A899FWJ6-F1
#
_entry.id   AF-A0A899FWJ6-F1
#
_cell.length_a   1.000
_cell.length_b   1.000
_cell.length_c   1.000
_cell.angle_alpha   90.00
_cell.angle_beta   90.00
_cell.angle_gamma   90.00
#
_symmetry.space_group_name_H-M   'P 1'
#
loop_
_entity.id
_entity.type
_entity.pdbx_description
1 polymer ?
#
loop_
_entity_poly.entity_id
_entity_poly.type
_entity_poly.pdbx_seq_one_letter_code
_entity_poly.pdbx_strand_id
1 'polypeptide(L)'
;MIQTYASCTLEIGDIEKYMKSCLSLLTFEKYLSQDKILFYIKEIEKYSKALGNDISYPLENYFSVQLDDFINQFEDKDSYFLELILISNISQDISINSASIKMHKESDSQELYFIKENIIIKHGKNVIDLISNITSLGNYIIETIEIRIGKICLLKNFLYSGKKFRVALFPRIGSLDVKVMLPSDILLNKQRISIEVDPGKNNVISGHLDIKFGNPNLKIHTSEIKAYLYNKNNRTLEDAKHSEEAIPYELEKITENNILSFGNISSGQILSLIIPYFSDNEILEIKAKISVTYFVSTNESYIYISNFTILTTLPWTVDVQNYFKKQCIFFRFLISFSNSSLRIINAKPEELDDFFISPSEISNKTLILPSQSASFIFKIVKKNNFYSDQPLTFNITYHTLEEEIFYIASNMFFHEFEINNLCKYYSYIIYIFKKFQQSKINHDEYGLKQIIFTEDHISYWKDELVLINCNDRDKIIKIVQKIMHEFENFSIDMELLNCPGKKAKIYIKIPTIHVLHSVDFIIKSDKNINNDIHSVLKMTVGEPLYAELRIQQTLGHEIDKDLLEKLEFFCEIHIDNSTWLLSGYKKASFFTKDDCLQVFPIVLIPLKSGYIMLPTIEITTSVTSISFEVDYNYDMKHILVLPAESSVTFHLGSLQHSESLNTKNPINYT
;
A
#
# COMPACT_ATOMS: atom_id res chain seq x y z
N MET A 1 67.62 19.74 12.28
CA MET A 1 66.84 19.83 13.54
C MET A 1 65.85 18.68 13.66
N ILE A 2 64.89 18.52 12.74
CA ILE A 2 63.92 17.39 12.79
C ILE A 2 64.61 16.01 12.66
N GLN A 3 65.63 15.88 11.79
CA GLN A 3 66.42 14.63 11.69
C GLN A 3 67.12 14.27 13.02
N THR A 4 67.69 15.28 13.69
CA THR A 4 68.36 15.12 15.00
C THR A 4 67.36 14.78 16.10
N TYR A 5 66.15 15.35 16.04
CA TYR A 5 65.07 15.03 16.96
C TYR A 5 64.53 13.60 16.75
N ALA A 6 64.43 13.15 15.49
CA ALA A 6 64.07 11.77 15.16
C ALA A 6 65.10 10.78 15.72
N SER A 7 66.41 11.02 15.55
CA SER A 7 67.43 10.11 16.11
C SER A 7 67.38 10.05 17.64
N CYS A 8 67.22 11.18 18.31
CA CYS A 8 67.13 11.20 19.78
C CYS A 8 65.86 10.51 20.30
N THR A 9 64.72 10.65 19.62
CA THR A 9 63.46 9.99 20.04
C THR A 9 63.50 8.48 19.85
N LEU A 10 64.18 8.01 18.81
CA LEU A 10 64.45 6.58 18.61
C LEU A 10 65.36 6.02 19.71
N GLU A 11 66.42 6.74 20.09
CA GLU A 11 67.33 6.35 21.18
C GLU A 11 66.64 6.31 22.55
N ILE A 12 65.64 7.18 22.76
CA ILE A 12 64.82 7.22 23.98
C ILE A 12 63.75 6.11 23.99
N GLY A 13 63.53 5.42 22.86
CA GLY A 13 62.53 4.36 22.71
C GLY A 13 61.09 4.87 22.54
N ASP A 14 60.90 6.17 22.29
CA ASP A 14 59.57 6.76 22.04
C ASP A 14 59.21 6.65 20.56
N ILE A 15 58.71 5.46 20.19
CA ILE A 15 58.36 5.09 18.82
C ILE A 15 57.28 6.02 18.24
N GLU A 16 56.33 6.50 19.06
CA GLU A 16 55.29 7.41 18.59
C GLU A 16 55.86 8.76 18.13
N LYS A 17 56.75 9.37 18.93
CA LYS A 17 57.40 10.63 18.55
C LYS A 17 58.40 10.45 17.40
N TYR A 18 59.05 9.29 17.32
CA TYR A 18 59.89 8.95 16.18
C TYR A 18 59.08 8.90 14.88
N MET A 19 57.91 8.25 14.90
CA MET A 19 57.03 8.17 13.73
C MET A 19 56.46 9.54 13.32
N LYS A 20 56.09 10.41 14.29
CA LYS A 20 55.74 11.82 14.04
C LYS A 20 56.86 12.57 13.31
N SER A 21 58.10 12.32 13.74
CA SER A 21 59.28 12.95 13.16
C SER A 21 59.57 12.42 11.75
N CYS A 22 59.43 11.12 11.50
CA CYS A 22 59.61 10.53 10.18
C CYS A 22 58.56 11.03 9.17
N LEU A 23 57.28 11.06 9.59
CA LEU A 23 56.17 11.58 8.78
C LEU A 23 56.36 13.07 8.45
N SER A 24 56.74 13.90 9.44
CA SER A 24 57.06 15.30 9.17
C SER A 24 58.31 15.52 8.31
N LEU A 25 59.25 14.56 8.25
CA LEU A 25 60.37 14.64 7.31
C LEU A 25 59.93 14.37 5.87
N LEU A 26 58.96 13.48 5.66
CA LEU A 26 58.40 13.20 4.33
C LEU A 26 57.62 14.37 3.74
N THR A 27 57.03 15.25 4.56
CA THR A 27 56.40 16.48 4.03
C THR A 27 57.40 17.49 3.47
N PHE A 28 58.69 17.37 3.83
CA PHE A 28 59.79 18.24 3.37
C PHE A 28 60.78 17.49 2.46
N GLU A 29 60.31 16.52 1.67
CA GLU A 29 61.14 15.70 0.76
C GLU A 29 62.10 16.51 -0.13
N LYS A 30 61.73 17.73 -0.53
CA LYS A 30 62.57 18.64 -1.34
C LYS A 30 63.96 18.91 -0.73
N TYR A 31 64.14 18.68 0.56
CA TYR A 31 65.38 18.91 1.30
C TYR A 31 66.11 17.61 1.70
N LEU A 32 65.63 16.44 1.26
CA LEU A 32 66.22 15.13 1.54
C LEU A 32 66.84 14.49 0.29
N SER A 33 67.89 13.68 0.48
CA SER A 33 68.43 12.82 -0.58
C SER A 33 67.54 11.58 -0.77
N GLN A 34 67.50 11.02 -1.99
CA GLN A 34 66.68 9.85 -2.32
C GLN A 34 66.92 8.65 -1.38
N ASP A 35 68.18 8.40 -0.99
CA ASP A 35 68.51 7.31 -0.05
C ASP A 35 67.91 7.53 1.35
N LYS A 36 67.81 8.79 1.81
CA LYS A 36 67.22 9.12 3.11
C LYS A 36 65.70 9.01 3.06
N ILE A 37 65.07 9.35 1.94
CA ILE A 37 63.64 9.18 1.73
C ILE A 37 63.29 7.69 1.81
N LEU A 38 64.03 6.84 1.10
CA LEU A 38 63.87 5.38 1.15
C LEU A 38 64.06 4.83 2.57
N PHE A 39 65.04 5.36 3.31
CA PHE A 39 65.27 4.98 4.70
C PHE A 39 64.05 5.28 5.58
N TYR A 40 63.52 6.51 5.53
CA TYR A 40 62.37 6.89 6.36
C TYR A 40 61.07 6.18 5.97
N ILE A 41 60.85 5.86 4.69
CA ILE A 41 59.71 5.04 4.25
C ILE A 41 59.79 3.63 4.84
N LYS A 42 60.96 2.98 4.73
CA LYS A 42 61.17 1.63 5.30
C LYS A 42 61.03 1.62 6.83
N GLU A 43 61.49 2.68 7.49
CA GLU A 43 61.31 2.85 8.93
C GLU A 43 59.83 3.01 9.29
N ILE A 44 59.06 3.78 8.50
CA ILE A 44 57.61 3.92 8.70
C ILE A 44 56.90 2.57 8.52
N GLU A 45 57.21 1.82 7.46
CA GLU A 45 56.61 0.50 7.24
C GLU A 45 56.95 -0.50 8.36
N LYS A 46 58.16 -0.41 8.92
CA LYS A 46 58.63 -1.28 10.02
C LYS A 46 58.00 -0.90 11.36
N TYR A 47 58.11 0.36 11.77
CA TYR A 47 57.70 0.81 13.09
C TYR A 47 56.20 1.11 13.18
N SER A 48 55.50 1.32 12.06
CA SER A 48 54.03 1.43 12.05
C SER A 48 53.33 0.19 12.60
N LYS A 49 53.93 -1.01 12.44
CA LYS A 49 53.41 -2.27 13.01
C LYS A 49 53.72 -2.42 14.50
N ALA A 50 54.77 -1.77 14.99
CA ALA A 50 55.26 -1.87 16.36
C ALA A 50 54.63 -0.86 17.34
N LEU A 51 53.80 0.07 16.84
CA LEU A 51 53.09 1.05 17.66
C LEU A 51 52.12 0.37 18.64
N GLY A 52 51.89 0.97 19.80
CA GLY A 52 50.88 0.51 20.77
C GLY A 52 49.46 0.81 20.29
N ASN A 53 49.21 2.06 19.90
CA ASN A 53 47.91 2.60 19.51
C ASN A 53 47.91 3.12 18.07
N ASP A 54 46.72 3.27 17.50
CA ASP A 54 46.54 3.90 16.19
C ASP A 54 46.73 5.42 16.29
N ILE A 55 47.44 5.99 15.31
CA ILE A 55 47.72 7.43 15.26
C ILE A 55 47.14 8.01 13.98
N SER A 56 46.39 9.10 14.09
CA SER A 56 45.77 9.78 12.96
C SER A 56 46.56 11.02 12.50
N TYR A 57 46.69 11.21 11.19
CA TYR A 57 47.28 12.41 10.58
C TYR A 57 46.45 12.92 9.39
N PRO A 58 46.55 14.22 9.04
CA PRO A 58 45.94 14.76 7.84
C PRO A 58 46.53 14.12 6.58
N LEU A 59 45.65 13.58 5.73
CA LEU A 59 46.02 12.93 4.47
C LEU A 59 46.61 13.92 3.44
N GLU A 60 46.14 15.17 3.47
CA GLU A 60 46.46 16.23 2.50
C GLU A 60 47.94 16.63 2.47
N ASN A 61 48.67 16.32 3.54
CA ASN A 61 50.11 16.59 3.64
C ASN A 61 50.94 15.62 2.77
N TYR A 62 50.40 14.46 2.43
CA TYR A 62 51.12 13.38 1.74
C TYR A 62 50.53 13.07 0.37
N PHE A 63 49.20 13.12 0.26
CA PHE A 63 48.46 12.76 -0.94
C PHE A 63 47.45 13.84 -1.32
N SER A 64 47.34 14.14 -2.61
CA SER A 64 46.19 14.89 -3.13
C SER A 64 45.13 13.91 -3.61
N VAL A 65 43.87 14.19 -3.28
CA VAL A 65 42.74 13.29 -3.55
C VAL A 65 41.76 13.92 -4.54
N GLN A 66 41.40 13.16 -5.56
CA GLN A 66 40.26 13.43 -6.43
C GLN A 66 39.34 12.20 -6.41
N LEU A 67 38.04 12.45 -6.24
CA LEU A 67 37.00 11.42 -6.31
C LEU A 67 36.21 11.62 -7.59
N ASP A 68 35.75 10.53 -8.18
CA ASP A 68 34.68 10.60 -9.16
C ASP A 68 33.36 11.02 -8.47
N ASP A 69 32.57 11.83 -9.18
CA ASP A 69 31.26 12.30 -8.72
C ASP A 69 30.19 11.21 -8.83
N PHE A 70 30.49 10.12 -9.57
CA PHE A 70 29.55 9.05 -9.88
C PHE A 70 30.06 7.68 -9.41
N ILE A 71 29.15 6.86 -8.87
CA ILE A 71 29.45 5.46 -8.53
C ILE A 71 29.13 4.56 -9.71
N ASN A 72 30.06 3.65 -9.99
CA ASN A 72 29.92 2.65 -11.03
C ASN A 72 29.51 1.30 -10.43
N GLN A 73 28.93 0.46 -11.29
CA GLN A 73 28.45 -0.87 -10.94
C GLN A 73 29.09 -1.90 -11.86
N PHE A 74 29.28 -3.11 -11.34
CA PHE A 74 29.64 -4.24 -12.17
C PHE A 74 28.38 -4.82 -12.83
N GLU A 75 28.50 -5.26 -14.09
CA GLU A 75 27.38 -5.90 -14.81
C GLU A 75 27.05 -7.27 -14.21
N ASP A 76 28.07 -8.00 -13.75
CA ASP A 76 27.97 -9.40 -13.34
C ASP A 76 27.87 -9.62 -11.82
N LYS A 77 28.07 -8.57 -11.02
CA LYS A 77 28.21 -8.68 -9.56
C LYS A 77 27.38 -7.63 -8.83
N ASP A 78 26.87 -8.00 -7.65
CA ASP A 78 26.10 -7.11 -6.77
C ASP A 78 27.05 -6.23 -5.92
N SER A 79 27.98 -5.54 -6.57
CA SER A 79 28.94 -4.65 -5.94
C SER A 79 29.05 -3.32 -6.64
N TYR A 80 29.46 -2.32 -5.86
CA TYR A 80 29.77 -0.99 -6.32
C TYR A 80 31.27 -0.79 -6.38
N PHE A 81 31.71 0.06 -7.31
CA PHE A 81 33.06 0.61 -7.23
C PHE A 81 33.06 2.13 -7.38
N LEU A 82 33.99 2.74 -6.66
CA LEU A 82 34.26 4.18 -6.70
C LEU A 82 35.73 4.38 -7.01
N GLU A 83 36.01 5.14 -8.07
CA GLU A 83 37.38 5.45 -8.46
C GLU A 83 37.95 6.56 -7.57
N LEU A 84 38.98 6.20 -6.81
CA LEU A 84 39.79 7.12 -6.02
C LEU A 84 41.08 7.43 -6.78
N ILE A 85 41.25 8.69 -7.19
CA ILE A 85 42.49 9.18 -7.78
C ILE A 85 43.36 9.76 -6.66
N LEU A 86 44.43 9.04 -6.31
CA LEU A 86 45.46 9.49 -5.37
C LEU A 86 46.68 9.97 -6.12
N ILE A 87 47.04 11.23 -5.93
CA ILE A 87 48.29 11.80 -6.44
C ILE A 87 49.29 11.80 -5.29
N SER A 88 50.31 10.95 -5.40
CA SER A 88 51.40 10.85 -4.43
C SER A 88 52.42 11.96 -4.65
N ASN A 89 52.63 12.77 -3.61
CA ASN A 89 53.71 13.77 -3.58
C ASN A 89 55.06 13.14 -3.24
N ILE A 90 55.07 11.88 -2.81
CA ILE A 90 56.23 11.14 -2.36
C ILE A 90 56.94 10.56 -3.58
N SER A 91 58.24 10.78 -3.67
CA SER A 91 59.10 10.41 -4.81
C SER A 91 59.32 8.91 -4.99
N GLN A 92 58.78 8.07 -4.10
CA GLN A 92 59.00 6.64 -4.07
C GLN A 92 57.72 5.84 -3.80
N ASP A 93 57.74 4.57 -4.17
CA ASP A 93 56.61 3.66 -3.98
C ASP A 93 56.41 3.32 -2.50
N ILE A 94 55.15 3.34 -2.06
CA ILE A 94 54.76 3.07 -0.67
C ILE A 94 53.72 1.96 -0.64
N SER A 95 53.93 0.97 0.23
CA SER A 95 52.92 -0.06 0.50
C SER A 95 51.92 0.42 1.55
N ILE A 96 50.63 0.37 1.22
CA ILE A 96 49.54 0.71 2.13
C ILE A 96 48.69 -0.54 2.41
N ASN A 97 48.22 -0.66 3.65
CA ASN A 97 47.38 -1.78 4.07
C ASN A 97 45.99 -1.70 3.48
N SER A 98 45.39 -0.51 3.52
CA SER A 98 44.09 -0.28 2.90
C SER A 98 43.87 1.19 2.59
N ALA A 99 43.09 1.42 1.54
CA ALA A 99 42.40 2.68 1.33
C ALA A 99 40.91 2.43 1.54
N SER A 100 40.23 3.31 2.27
CA SER A 100 38.80 3.21 2.50
C SER A 100 38.09 4.54 2.45
N ILE A 101 36.82 4.49 2.07
CA ILE A 101 35.90 5.63 2.10
C ILE A 101 34.72 5.25 2.97
N LYS A 102 34.41 6.13 3.92
CA LYS A 102 33.22 6.04 4.75
C LYS A 102 32.18 7.04 4.25
N MET A 103 30.97 6.57 4.07
CA MET A 103 29.81 7.40 3.73
C MET A 103 28.64 7.07 4.64
N HIS A 104 27.72 8.01 4.79
CA HIS A 104 26.46 7.81 5.50
C HIS A 104 25.27 8.17 4.60
N LYS A 105 24.20 7.40 4.72
CA LYS A 105 22.96 7.63 3.98
C LYS A 105 22.26 8.88 4.49
N GLU A 106 21.74 9.73 3.61
CA GLU A 106 21.07 10.98 4.00
C GLU A 106 19.78 10.74 4.80
N SER A 107 19.10 9.59 4.61
CA SER A 107 17.80 9.32 5.20
C SER A 107 17.84 8.79 6.64
N ASP A 108 18.78 7.90 6.96
CA ASP A 108 18.82 7.14 8.22
C ASP A 108 20.22 7.05 8.84
N SER A 109 21.18 7.83 8.30
CA SER A 109 22.58 7.84 8.73
C SER A 109 23.26 6.47 8.68
N GLN A 110 22.74 5.53 7.89
CA GLN A 110 23.38 4.23 7.72
C GLN A 110 24.77 4.38 7.10
N GLU A 111 25.78 3.84 7.78
CA GLU A 111 27.16 3.84 7.30
C GLU A 111 27.39 2.78 6.23
N LEU A 112 28.22 3.11 5.25
CA LEU A 112 28.69 2.22 4.20
C LEU A 112 30.17 2.50 3.93
N TYR A 113 30.91 1.41 3.69
CA TYR A 113 32.35 1.45 3.49
C TYR A 113 32.71 0.91 2.11
N PHE A 114 33.61 1.62 1.42
CA PHE A 114 34.29 1.16 0.23
C PHE A 114 35.76 0.94 0.59
N ILE A 115 36.31 -0.24 0.27
CA ILE A 115 37.64 -0.63 0.75
C ILE A 115 38.41 -1.30 -0.39
N LYS A 116 39.72 -1.04 -0.45
CA LYS A 116 40.68 -1.87 -1.17
C LYS A 116 41.92 -2.08 -0.32
N GLU A 117 42.35 -3.33 -0.22
CA GLU A 117 43.47 -3.75 0.62
C GLU A 117 44.74 -3.99 -0.20
N ASN A 118 45.89 -3.91 0.47
CA ASN A 118 47.21 -4.24 -0.05
C ASN A 118 47.54 -3.53 -1.37
N ILE A 119 47.64 -2.20 -1.32
CA ILE A 119 47.89 -1.36 -2.50
C ILE A 119 49.34 -0.86 -2.47
N ILE A 120 49.99 -0.85 -3.63
CA ILE A 120 51.28 -0.20 -3.81
C ILE A 120 51.02 1.12 -4.52
N ILE A 121 51.23 2.23 -3.83
CA ILE A 121 51.07 3.58 -4.39
C ILE A 121 52.39 3.95 -5.07
N LYS A 122 52.34 4.20 -6.38
CA LYS A 122 53.49 4.69 -7.15
C LYS A 122 53.64 6.20 -7.03
N HIS A 123 54.81 6.72 -7.37
CA HIS A 123 54.98 8.17 -7.54
C HIS A 123 54.01 8.74 -8.60
N GLY A 124 53.38 9.89 -8.31
CA GLY A 124 52.44 10.55 -9.21
C GLY A 124 51.01 10.04 -9.09
N LYS A 125 50.29 9.97 -10.21
CA LYS A 125 48.85 9.65 -10.26
C LYS A 125 48.61 8.15 -10.15
N ASN A 126 47.80 7.74 -9.17
CA ASN A 126 47.34 6.37 -8.97
C ASN A 126 45.81 6.35 -9.03
N VAL A 127 45.25 5.40 -9.77
CA VAL A 127 43.80 5.15 -9.82
C VAL A 127 43.52 3.89 -9.02
N ILE A 128 42.64 4.00 -8.03
CA ILE A 128 42.33 2.94 -7.08
C ILE A 128 40.82 2.73 -7.08
N ASP A 129 40.38 1.58 -7.59
CA ASP A 129 38.97 1.21 -7.54
C ASP A 129 38.66 0.64 -6.15
N LEU A 130 37.97 1.42 -5.33
CA LEU A 130 37.48 0.96 -4.05
C LEU A 130 36.16 0.22 -4.25
N ILE A 131 35.98 -0.92 -3.59
CA ILE A 131 34.83 -1.79 -3.82
C ILE A 131 33.98 -1.87 -2.54
N SER A 132 32.67 -1.93 -2.72
CA SER A 132 31.72 -2.27 -1.65
C SER A 132 30.79 -3.40 -2.10
N ASN A 133 30.68 -4.44 -1.27
CA ASN A 133 29.76 -5.57 -1.48
C ASN A 133 28.41 -5.35 -0.77
N ILE A 134 28.16 -4.11 -0.30
CA ILE A 134 26.92 -3.74 0.39
C ILE A 134 26.02 -3.03 -0.62
N THR A 135 24.88 -3.65 -0.94
CA THR A 135 23.83 -3.07 -1.78
C THR A 135 22.80 -2.36 -0.91
N SER A 136 22.72 -1.04 -1.05
CA SER A 136 21.65 -0.24 -0.44
C SER A 136 21.29 0.92 -1.35
N LEU A 137 19.99 1.14 -1.52
CA LEU A 137 19.43 2.16 -2.40
C LEU A 137 19.30 3.50 -1.67
N GLY A 138 19.80 4.59 -2.24
CA GLY A 138 19.54 5.96 -1.80
C GLY A 138 20.70 6.92 -2.05
N ASN A 139 20.56 8.13 -1.51
CA ASN A 139 21.57 9.18 -1.59
C ASN A 139 22.49 9.12 -0.35
N TYR A 140 23.79 9.23 -0.58
CA TYR A 140 24.84 9.12 0.43
C TYR A 140 25.73 10.36 0.42
N ILE A 141 26.22 10.73 1.61
CA ILE A 141 27.22 11.78 1.78
C ILE A 141 28.54 11.12 2.18
N ILE A 142 29.61 11.47 1.48
CA ILE A 142 30.96 11.02 1.84
C ILE A 142 31.42 11.75 3.10
N GLU A 143 31.81 10.99 4.12
CA GLU A 143 32.23 11.48 5.43
C GLU A 143 33.75 11.63 5.50
N THR A 144 34.46 10.50 5.32
CA THR A 144 35.91 10.43 5.45
C THR A 144 36.55 9.55 4.38
N ILE A 145 37.79 9.89 4.05
CA ILE A 145 38.72 9.02 3.33
C ILE A 145 39.84 8.65 4.30
N GLU A 146 40.12 7.37 4.42
CA GLU A 146 41.17 6.83 5.27
C GLU A 146 42.18 6.03 4.43
N ILE A 147 43.48 6.29 4.65
CA ILE A 147 44.57 5.46 4.12
C ILE A 147 45.34 4.91 5.32
N ARG A 148 45.45 3.59 5.42
CA ARG A 148 46.12 2.91 6.53
C ARG A 148 47.49 2.35 6.14
N ILE A 149 48.47 2.63 6.98
CA ILE A 149 49.85 2.11 6.89
C ILE A 149 50.24 1.61 8.29
N GLY A 150 50.15 0.30 8.51
CA GLY A 150 50.21 -0.31 9.85
C GLY A 150 49.15 0.31 10.77
N LYS A 151 49.60 0.86 11.90
CA LYS A 151 48.76 1.61 12.85
C LYS A 151 48.70 3.12 12.58
N ILE A 152 49.20 3.58 11.43
CA ILE A 152 49.04 4.98 11.01
C ILE A 152 47.78 5.08 10.15
N CYS A 153 46.89 6.01 10.51
CA CYS A 153 45.71 6.34 9.72
C CYS A 153 45.85 7.77 9.16
N LEU A 154 45.93 7.90 7.85
CA LEU A 154 45.85 9.20 7.17
C LEU A 154 44.40 9.48 6.85
N LEU A 155 43.84 10.56 7.39
CA LEU A 155 42.42 10.86 7.29
C LEU A 155 42.17 12.22 6.61
N LYS A 156 41.18 12.25 5.72
CA LYS A 156 40.57 13.48 5.19
C LYS A 156 39.09 13.47 5.50
N ASN A 157 38.60 14.52 6.16
CA ASN A 157 37.19 14.66 6.53
C ASN A 157 36.50 15.71 5.66
N PHE A 158 35.42 15.33 4.98
CA PHE A 158 34.69 16.20 4.06
C PHE A 158 33.59 17.02 4.74
N LEU A 159 33.16 16.65 5.95
CA LEU A 159 32.10 17.34 6.68
C LEU A 159 32.48 18.79 7.04
N TYR A 160 33.75 19.05 7.32
CA TYR A 160 34.25 20.37 7.73
C TYR A 160 34.51 21.33 6.56
N SER A 161 34.46 20.83 5.32
CA SER A 161 34.83 21.60 4.12
C SER A 161 33.72 22.52 3.59
N GLY A 162 32.53 22.53 4.22
CA GLY A 162 31.37 23.33 3.83
C GLY A 162 30.62 22.83 2.59
N LYS A 163 31.26 22.03 1.71
CA LYS A 163 30.64 21.35 0.58
C LYS A 163 30.47 19.86 0.87
N LYS A 164 29.22 19.41 0.98
CA LYS A 164 28.88 17.98 1.11
C LYS A 164 29.02 17.30 -0.25
N PHE A 165 29.88 16.30 -0.34
CA PHE A 165 30.01 15.46 -1.53
C PHE A 165 28.92 14.38 -1.49
N ARG A 166 28.01 14.41 -2.46
CA ARG A 166 26.83 13.53 -2.51
C ARG A 166 26.97 12.54 -3.65
N VAL A 167 26.54 11.31 -3.42
CA VAL A 167 26.53 10.27 -4.45
C VAL A 167 25.27 9.42 -4.33
N ALA A 168 24.75 8.98 -5.48
CA ALA A 168 23.60 8.09 -5.54
C ALA A 168 24.06 6.63 -5.63
N LEU A 169 23.54 5.79 -4.74
CA LEU A 169 23.69 4.34 -4.78
C LEU A 169 22.36 3.70 -5.17
N PHE A 170 22.38 2.86 -6.18
CA PHE A 170 21.21 2.11 -6.63
C PHE A 170 21.66 0.75 -7.15
N PRO A 171 20.97 -0.35 -6.81
CA PRO A 171 21.44 -1.67 -7.17
C PRO A 171 21.25 -1.93 -8.68
N ARG A 172 22.11 -2.79 -9.24
CA ARG A 172 22.03 -3.20 -10.65
C ARG A 172 20.69 -3.86 -10.96
N ILE A 173 20.30 -3.85 -12.23
CA ILE A 173 19.08 -4.53 -12.64
C ILE A 173 19.24 -6.06 -12.51
N GLY A 174 18.31 -6.68 -11.78
CA GLY A 174 18.41 -8.10 -11.43
C GLY A 174 19.43 -8.42 -10.35
N SER A 175 19.78 -7.46 -9.48
CA SER A 175 20.39 -7.76 -8.18
C SER A 175 19.40 -8.49 -7.27
N LEU A 176 19.88 -8.93 -6.10
CA LEU A 176 18.97 -9.36 -5.04
C LEU A 176 18.02 -8.21 -4.64
N ASP A 177 16.74 -8.52 -4.50
CA ASP A 177 15.70 -7.61 -4.01
C ASP A 177 14.85 -8.30 -2.94
N VAL A 178 14.34 -7.51 -1.99
CA VAL A 178 13.48 -7.99 -0.92
C VAL A 178 12.18 -7.19 -0.94
N LYS A 179 11.06 -7.89 -0.95
CA LYS A 179 9.73 -7.27 -0.84
C LYS A 179 9.07 -7.71 0.44
N VAL A 180 8.51 -6.75 1.16
CA VAL A 180 7.74 -7.01 2.38
C VAL A 180 6.31 -6.59 2.14
N MET A 181 5.37 -7.50 2.39
CA MET A 181 3.95 -7.32 2.10
C MET A 181 3.09 -7.90 3.23
N LEU A 182 1.85 -7.44 3.35
CA LEU A 182 0.84 -8.17 4.11
C LEU A 182 0.29 -9.32 3.27
N PRO A 183 0.18 -10.55 3.82
CA PRO A 183 -0.45 -11.67 3.12
C PRO A 183 -1.90 -11.33 2.69
N SER A 184 -2.32 -11.83 1.54
CA SER A 184 -3.67 -11.59 0.97
C SER A 184 -4.80 -12.20 1.81
N ASP A 185 -4.51 -13.32 2.48
CA ASP A 185 -5.43 -13.96 3.41
C ASP A 185 -5.29 -13.28 4.79
N ILE A 186 -5.82 -12.07 4.91
CA ILE A 186 -5.95 -11.39 6.21
C ILE A 186 -7.08 -12.08 6.97
N LEU A 187 -6.76 -13.21 7.60
CA LEU A 187 -7.61 -13.77 8.62
C LEU A 187 -7.65 -12.74 9.75
N LEU A 188 -8.84 -12.24 10.11
CA LEU A 188 -9.06 -11.19 11.10
C LEU A 188 -8.36 -11.40 12.47
N ASN A 189 -7.79 -12.58 12.74
CA ASN A 189 -7.19 -12.94 14.02
C ASN A 189 -5.71 -13.42 13.94
N LYS A 190 -5.03 -13.36 12.78
CA LYS A 190 -3.62 -13.81 12.67
C LYS A 190 -2.75 -12.77 11.99
N GLN A 191 -2.06 -11.96 12.80
CA GLN A 191 -1.08 -10.96 12.38
C GLN A 191 0.14 -11.64 11.72
N ARG A 192 0.38 -11.37 10.44
CA ARG A 192 1.44 -11.98 9.64
C ARG A 192 2.03 -10.99 8.65
N ILE A 193 3.32 -11.12 8.38
CA ILE A 193 4.01 -10.45 7.28
C ILE A 193 4.55 -11.49 6.30
N SER A 194 4.57 -11.15 5.02
CA SER A 194 5.25 -11.91 3.97
C SER A 194 6.54 -11.19 3.60
N ILE A 195 7.66 -11.89 3.61
CA ILE A 195 8.95 -11.42 3.11
C ILE A 195 9.32 -12.28 1.91
N GLU A 196 9.40 -11.67 0.74
CA GLU A 196 9.88 -12.31 -0.48
C GLU A 196 11.33 -11.88 -0.74
N VAL A 197 12.23 -12.85 -0.85
CA VAL A 197 13.63 -12.67 -1.24
C VAL A 197 13.77 -13.17 -2.68
N ASP A 198 14.02 -12.24 -3.60
CA ASP A 198 14.30 -12.52 -5.00
C ASP A 198 15.82 -12.38 -5.23
N PRO A 199 16.57 -13.46 -5.54
CA PRO A 199 18.01 -13.40 -5.79
C PRO A 199 18.38 -12.69 -7.12
N GLY A 200 17.39 -12.30 -7.93
CA GLY A 200 17.61 -11.66 -9.22
C GLY A 200 18.27 -12.63 -10.21
N LYS A 201 19.41 -12.23 -10.77
CA LYS A 201 20.25 -13.04 -11.68
C LYS A 201 21.28 -13.89 -10.91
N ASN A 202 21.34 -13.76 -9.58
CA ASN A 202 22.33 -14.47 -8.76
C ASN A 202 21.87 -15.91 -8.47
N ASN A 203 22.83 -16.82 -8.31
CA ASN A 203 22.59 -18.15 -7.75
C ASN A 203 23.16 -18.16 -6.33
N VAL A 204 22.27 -18.12 -5.34
CA VAL A 204 22.62 -18.02 -3.92
C VAL A 204 22.79 -19.42 -3.35
N ILE A 205 23.96 -19.74 -2.79
CA ILE A 205 24.22 -21.03 -2.14
C ILE A 205 23.64 -21.06 -0.72
N SER A 206 23.84 -19.98 0.02
CA SER A 206 23.36 -19.82 1.38
C SER A 206 23.24 -18.34 1.75
N GLY A 207 22.44 -18.04 2.75
CA GLY A 207 22.31 -16.68 3.26
C GLY A 207 21.62 -16.59 4.63
N HIS A 208 21.70 -15.39 5.20
CA HIS A 208 21.10 -15.03 6.47
C HIS A 208 20.27 -13.75 6.29
N LEU A 209 18.99 -13.84 6.64
CA LEU A 209 18.06 -12.71 6.71
C LEU A 209 17.98 -12.24 8.16
N ASP A 210 18.46 -11.03 8.43
CA ASP A 210 18.36 -10.33 9.72
C ASP A 210 17.26 -9.24 9.63
N ILE A 211 16.28 -9.32 10.54
CA ILE A 211 15.11 -8.45 10.57
C ILE A 211 15.12 -7.64 11.88
N LYS A 212 15.29 -6.32 11.76
CA LYS A 212 15.28 -5.39 12.87
C LYS A 212 14.04 -4.51 12.82
N PHE A 213 13.10 -4.76 13.72
CA PHE A 213 11.90 -3.94 13.85
C PHE A 213 12.22 -2.63 14.58
N GLY A 214 11.74 -1.52 14.03
CA GLY A 214 11.81 -0.20 14.66
C GLY A 214 10.66 0.04 15.65
N ASN A 215 9.62 -0.80 15.63
CA ASN A 215 8.51 -0.73 16.58
C ASN A 215 8.92 -1.36 17.93
N PRO A 216 8.78 -0.64 19.05
CA PRO A 216 9.01 -1.22 20.36
C PRO A 216 8.00 -2.35 20.63
N ASN A 217 8.45 -3.44 21.23
CA ASN A 217 7.66 -4.61 21.63
C ASN A 217 7.08 -5.48 20.50
N LEU A 218 7.42 -5.23 19.23
CA LEU A 218 7.08 -6.16 18.15
C LEU A 218 8.02 -7.36 18.19
N LYS A 219 7.45 -8.56 18.33
CA LYS A 219 8.19 -9.82 18.34
C LYS A 219 7.59 -10.79 17.31
N ILE A 220 8.41 -11.70 16.81
CA ILE A 220 8.00 -12.70 15.81
C ILE A 220 7.86 -14.08 16.45
N HIS A 221 6.90 -14.86 15.96
CA HIS A 221 6.75 -16.27 16.33
C HIS A 221 7.66 -17.13 15.45
N THR A 222 8.91 -17.30 15.88
CA THR A 222 9.94 -18.07 15.16
C THR A 222 9.54 -19.52 14.87
N SER A 223 8.76 -20.14 15.75
CA SER A 223 8.29 -21.53 15.61
C SER A 223 7.18 -21.72 14.57
N GLU A 224 6.49 -20.65 14.17
CA GLU A 224 5.36 -20.71 13.24
C GLU A 224 5.70 -20.15 11.84
N ILE A 225 6.97 -19.84 11.61
CA ILE A 225 7.44 -19.34 10.31
C ILE A 225 7.24 -20.43 9.26
N LYS A 226 6.59 -20.06 8.16
CA LYS A 226 6.43 -20.93 7.00
C LYS A 226 7.24 -20.38 5.85
N ALA A 227 8.07 -21.21 5.23
CA ALA A 227 8.88 -20.85 4.08
C ALA A 227 8.47 -21.65 2.84
N TYR A 228 8.46 -20.98 1.70
CA TYR A 228 8.05 -21.54 0.42
C TYR A 228 8.98 -21.07 -0.69
N LEU A 229 9.29 -21.94 -1.65
CA LEU A 229 9.98 -21.59 -2.89
C LEU A 229 8.99 -21.53 -4.06
N TYR A 230 9.14 -20.48 -4.87
CA TYR A 230 8.36 -20.25 -6.08
C TYR A 230 9.28 -20.14 -7.30
N ASN A 231 8.87 -20.68 -8.45
CA ASN A 231 9.55 -20.45 -9.72
C ASN A 231 9.00 -19.18 -10.40
N LYS A 232 9.88 -18.30 -10.88
CA LYS A 232 9.53 -17.04 -11.56
C LYS A 232 8.69 -17.25 -12.82
N ASN A 233 8.93 -18.32 -13.56
CA ASN A 233 8.28 -18.60 -14.84
C ASN A 233 6.77 -18.92 -14.71
N ASN A 234 6.32 -19.31 -13.52
CA ASN A 234 4.90 -19.61 -13.25
C ASN A 234 4.17 -18.44 -12.57
N ARG A 235 4.81 -17.27 -12.43
CA ARG A 235 4.12 -16.03 -12.05
C ARG A 235 3.37 -15.46 -13.25
N THR A 236 2.28 -16.10 -13.65
CA THR A 236 1.14 -15.31 -14.13
C THR A 236 0.66 -14.47 -12.94
N LEU A 237 0.51 -13.16 -13.14
CA LEU A 237 0.15 -12.16 -12.12
C LEU A 237 -1.18 -12.44 -11.36
N GLU A 238 -1.85 -13.55 -11.62
CA GLU A 238 -3.20 -13.80 -11.11
C GLU A 238 -3.28 -14.50 -9.76
N ASP A 239 -2.26 -15.21 -9.26
CA ASP A 239 -2.52 -16.10 -8.13
C ASP A 239 -1.40 -16.16 -7.08
N ALA A 240 -1.48 -15.26 -6.10
CA ALA A 240 -1.25 -15.60 -4.69
C ALA A 240 -2.33 -16.60 -4.18
N LYS A 241 -2.70 -17.59 -4.99
CA LYS A 241 -3.42 -18.76 -4.52
C LYS A 241 -2.40 -19.59 -3.75
N HIS A 242 -2.88 -20.19 -2.66
CA HIS A 242 -2.70 -21.60 -2.46
C HIS A 242 -2.87 -22.35 -3.80
N SER A 243 -1.82 -22.41 -4.60
CA SER A 243 -1.76 -23.15 -5.86
C SER A 243 -0.73 -24.24 -5.67
N GLU A 244 -1.00 -25.38 -6.27
CA GLU A 244 -0.39 -26.69 -6.07
C GLU A 244 1.11 -26.77 -6.44
N GLU A 245 1.82 -25.63 -6.52
CA GLU A 245 3.19 -25.49 -7.00
C GLU A 245 4.17 -24.81 -6.01
N ALA A 246 3.68 -24.31 -4.87
CA ALA A 246 4.55 -23.78 -3.82
C ALA A 246 5.29 -24.94 -3.14
N ILE A 247 6.61 -25.01 -3.29
CA ILE A 247 7.42 -26.08 -2.70
C ILE A 247 7.70 -25.68 -1.25
N PRO A 248 7.25 -26.46 -0.24
CA PRO A 248 7.63 -26.21 1.15
C PRO A 248 9.15 -26.18 1.28
N TYR A 249 9.66 -25.15 1.95
CA TYR A 249 11.08 -24.95 2.14
C TYR A 249 11.42 -25.01 3.63
N GLU A 250 12.43 -25.78 3.99
CA GLU A 250 12.91 -25.85 5.37
C GLU A 250 14.07 -24.87 5.56
N LEU A 251 13.94 -23.98 6.54
CA LEU A 251 15.02 -23.08 6.94
C LEU A 251 16.11 -23.87 7.67
N GLU A 252 17.37 -23.57 7.39
CA GLU A 252 18.51 -24.29 7.99
C GLU A 252 18.64 -24.00 9.49
N LYS A 253 18.37 -22.75 9.90
CA LYS A 253 18.44 -22.32 11.30
C LYS A 253 17.60 -21.08 11.54
N ILE A 254 16.88 -21.09 12.65
CA ILE A 254 16.21 -19.91 13.20
C ILE A 254 16.86 -19.61 14.55
N THR A 255 17.46 -18.43 14.67
CA THR A 255 18.08 -17.99 15.93
C THR A 255 17.12 -17.12 16.75
N GLU A 256 17.40 -17.00 18.06
CA GLU A 256 16.63 -16.15 18.97
C GLU A 256 16.68 -14.65 18.61
N ASN A 257 17.65 -14.23 17.79
CA ASN A 257 17.87 -12.83 17.38
C ASN A 257 17.15 -12.45 16.07
N ASN A 258 16.08 -13.16 15.69
CA ASN A 258 15.35 -12.96 14.42
C ASN A 258 16.21 -13.13 13.15
N ILE A 259 17.32 -13.88 13.23
CA ILE A 259 18.14 -14.21 12.06
C ILE A 259 17.67 -15.55 11.51
N LEU A 260 17.22 -15.54 10.25
CA LEU A 260 16.72 -16.68 9.50
C LEU A 260 17.77 -17.12 8.48
N SER A 261 18.30 -18.34 8.62
CA SER A 261 19.28 -18.91 7.69
C SER A 261 18.58 -19.75 6.64
N PHE A 262 18.90 -19.52 5.38
CA PHE A 262 18.37 -20.24 4.24
C PHE A 262 19.52 -20.76 3.37
N GLY A 263 19.29 -21.89 2.71
CA GLY A 263 20.24 -22.53 1.80
C GLY A 263 20.09 -22.05 0.37
N ASN A 264 20.18 -22.99 -0.58
CA ASN A 264 20.27 -22.68 -2.00
C ASN A 264 18.98 -22.05 -2.56
N ILE A 265 19.12 -20.93 -3.27
CA ILE A 265 18.07 -20.26 -4.06
C ILE A 265 18.63 -19.94 -5.45
N SER A 266 18.05 -20.53 -6.49
CA SER A 266 18.48 -20.27 -7.87
C SER A 266 17.92 -18.94 -8.41
N SER A 267 18.58 -18.37 -9.42
CA SER A 267 18.16 -17.13 -10.10
C SER A 267 16.71 -17.17 -10.66
N GLY A 268 16.17 -18.35 -10.94
CA GLY A 268 14.80 -18.56 -11.38
C GLY A 268 13.77 -18.69 -10.25
N GLN A 269 14.19 -18.63 -8.98
CA GLN A 269 13.35 -18.88 -7.82
C GLN A 269 13.18 -17.65 -6.93
N ILE A 270 12.15 -17.67 -6.10
CA ILE A 270 11.86 -16.66 -5.07
C ILE A 270 11.55 -17.38 -3.77
N LEU A 271 12.21 -16.99 -2.69
CA LEU A 271 11.92 -17.47 -1.34
C LEU A 271 10.87 -16.57 -0.70
N SER A 272 9.73 -17.11 -0.30
CA SER A 272 8.70 -16.40 0.45
C SER A 272 8.62 -16.92 1.87
N LEU A 273 8.65 -16.00 2.83
CA LEU A 273 8.59 -16.28 4.26
C LEU A 273 7.33 -15.64 4.83
N ILE A 274 6.43 -16.46 5.37
CA ILE A 274 5.25 -16.00 6.11
C ILE A 274 5.62 -16.03 7.60
N ILE A 275 5.75 -14.84 8.19
CA ILE A 275 6.21 -14.66 9.56
C ILE A 275 5.05 -14.09 10.39
N PRO A 276 4.50 -14.87 11.35
CA PRO A 276 3.54 -14.34 12.31
C PRO A 276 4.25 -13.43 13.31
N TYR A 277 3.60 -12.32 13.66
CA TYR A 277 4.11 -11.37 14.65
C TYR A 277 3.09 -11.12 15.75
N PHE A 278 3.58 -10.70 16.91
CA PHE A 278 2.77 -10.28 18.04
C PHE A 278 3.26 -8.94 18.58
N SER A 279 2.32 -8.17 19.09
CA SER A 279 2.55 -6.88 19.72
C SER A 279 1.56 -6.70 20.87
N ASP A 280 2.02 -6.13 21.97
CA ASP A 280 1.17 -5.80 23.13
C ASP A 280 0.18 -4.66 22.83
N ASN A 281 0.55 -3.79 21.88
CA ASN A 281 -0.26 -2.65 21.44
C ASN A 281 -0.72 -2.83 19.99
N GLU A 282 -1.83 -2.20 19.61
CA GLU A 282 -2.20 -2.03 18.21
C GLU A 282 -1.15 -1.19 17.49
N ILE A 283 -0.39 -1.83 16.60
CA ILE A 283 0.59 -1.17 15.74
C ILE A 283 -0.13 -0.80 14.46
N LEU A 284 -0.16 0.48 14.08
CA LEU A 284 -0.70 0.95 12.79
C LEU A 284 0.29 0.80 11.63
N GLU A 285 1.59 0.91 11.91
CA GLU A 285 2.67 0.82 10.92
C GLU A 285 3.81 -0.06 11.44
N ILE A 286 4.21 -1.07 10.67
CA ILE A 286 5.42 -1.85 10.89
C ILE A 286 6.57 -1.19 10.15
N LYS A 287 7.60 -0.77 10.90
CA LYS A 287 8.87 -0.28 10.38
C LYS A 287 9.93 -1.34 10.63
N ALA A 288 10.58 -1.82 9.56
CA ALA A 288 11.60 -2.86 9.67
C ALA A 288 12.80 -2.53 8.78
N LYS A 289 14.00 -2.73 9.32
CA LYS A 289 15.24 -2.78 8.57
C LYS A 289 15.59 -4.23 8.30
N ILE A 290 15.71 -4.58 7.03
CA ILE A 290 16.09 -5.91 6.58
C ILE A 290 17.52 -5.87 6.06
N SER A 291 18.33 -6.81 6.52
CA SER A 291 19.65 -7.10 5.94
C SER A 291 19.74 -8.56 5.54
N VAL A 292 20.06 -8.81 4.27
CA VAL A 292 20.30 -10.14 3.72
C VAL A 292 21.78 -10.28 3.40
N THR A 293 22.49 -11.13 4.14
CA THR A 293 23.85 -11.54 3.80
C THR A 293 23.78 -12.83 3.01
N TYR A 294 24.33 -12.89 1.81
CA TYR A 294 24.24 -14.06 0.96
C TYR A 294 25.56 -14.39 0.27
N PHE A 295 25.76 -15.68 0.01
CA PHE A 295 26.94 -16.25 -0.63
C PHE A 295 26.56 -16.80 -2.00
N VAL A 296 27.34 -16.45 -3.02
CA VAL A 296 27.11 -16.91 -4.40
C VAL A 296 28.09 -18.01 -4.79
N SER A 297 27.80 -18.70 -5.90
CA SER A 297 28.63 -19.80 -6.42
C SER A 297 30.09 -19.44 -6.72
N THR A 298 30.41 -18.17 -6.90
CA THR A 298 31.77 -17.66 -7.08
C THR A 298 32.57 -17.53 -5.78
N ASN A 299 32.02 -17.98 -4.65
CA ASN A 299 32.60 -17.88 -3.30
C ASN A 299 32.76 -16.42 -2.81
N GLU A 300 31.98 -15.50 -3.39
CA GLU A 300 31.86 -14.11 -2.95
C GLU A 300 30.66 -13.96 -2.01
N SER A 301 30.73 -12.97 -1.10
CA SER A 301 29.65 -12.62 -0.20
C SER A 301 29.20 -11.19 -0.42
N TYR A 302 27.89 -10.99 -0.32
CA TYR A 302 27.21 -9.73 -0.54
C TYR A 302 26.20 -9.47 0.58
N ILE A 303 25.93 -8.19 0.84
CA ILE A 303 24.97 -7.76 1.86
C ILE A 303 23.97 -6.81 1.22
N TYR A 304 22.69 -7.18 1.19
CA TYR A 304 21.61 -6.29 0.80
C TYR A 304 20.98 -5.65 2.03
N ILE A 305 20.73 -4.34 2.00
CA ILE A 305 20.10 -3.60 3.11
C ILE A 305 19.00 -2.68 2.60
N SER A 306 17.80 -2.87 3.14
CA SER A 306 16.63 -2.05 2.82
C SER A 306 15.76 -1.79 4.06
N ASN A 307 15.07 -0.64 4.05
CA ASN A 307 14.13 -0.23 5.09
C ASN A 307 12.71 -0.26 4.53
N PHE A 308 11.78 -0.83 5.28
CA PHE A 308 10.38 -0.97 4.89
C PHE A 308 9.46 -0.37 5.94
N THR A 309 8.37 0.24 5.47
CA THR A 309 7.26 0.71 6.28
C THR A 309 5.97 0.16 5.67
N ILE A 310 5.17 -0.55 6.46
CA ILE A 310 3.92 -1.18 6.02
C ILE A 310 2.80 -0.82 6.99
N LEU A 311 1.68 -0.33 6.46
CA LEU A 311 0.46 -0.15 7.25
C LEU A 311 -0.14 -1.52 7.57
N THR A 312 -0.42 -1.78 8.84
CA THR A 312 -1.01 -3.04 9.34
C THR A 312 -2.52 -3.08 9.18
N THR A 313 -3.16 -1.92 9.07
CA THR A 313 -4.60 -1.82 8.95
C THR A 313 -5.03 -2.24 7.55
N LEU A 314 -6.12 -3.01 7.50
CA LEU A 314 -6.85 -3.17 6.26
C LEU A 314 -7.28 -1.77 5.80
N PRO A 315 -7.11 -1.47 4.51
CA PRO A 315 -7.25 -0.10 4.09
C PRO A 315 -8.74 0.28 3.91
N TRP A 316 -9.66 -0.70 3.95
CA TRP A 316 -11.13 -0.55 3.89
C TRP A 316 -11.86 -1.23 5.06
N THR A 317 -13.11 -0.82 5.25
CA THR A 317 -14.11 -1.48 6.13
C THR A 317 -15.25 -2.08 5.31
N VAL A 318 -15.85 -3.16 5.82
CA VAL A 318 -17.02 -3.80 5.22
C VAL A 318 -18.13 -3.92 6.23
N ASP A 319 -19.26 -3.29 5.90
CA ASP A 319 -20.52 -3.45 6.60
C ASP A 319 -21.43 -4.37 5.79
N VAL A 320 -22.06 -5.33 6.45
CA VAL A 320 -22.94 -6.32 5.82
C VAL A 320 -24.36 -6.11 6.30
N GLN A 321 -25.25 -5.80 5.37
CA GLN A 321 -26.69 -5.68 5.60
C GLN A 321 -27.41 -6.84 4.94
N ASN A 322 -28.40 -7.40 5.63
CA ASN A 322 -29.14 -8.57 5.18
C ASN A 322 -30.61 -8.19 5.02
N TYR A 323 -31.19 -8.46 3.86
CA TYR A 323 -32.62 -8.28 3.61
C TYR A 323 -33.25 -9.63 3.30
N PHE A 324 -34.12 -10.08 4.19
CA PHE A 324 -34.81 -11.36 4.05
C PHE A 324 -36.06 -11.20 3.20
N LYS A 325 -36.21 -12.05 2.19
CA LYS A 325 -37.42 -12.20 1.37
C LYS A 325 -37.92 -13.64 1.48
N LYS A 326 -39.19 -13.87 1.10
CA LYS A 326 -39.83 -15.20 1.21
C LYS A 326 -39.00 -16.35 0.62
N GLN A 327 -38.34 -16.14 -0.52
CA GLN A 327 -37.61 -17.18 -1.24
C GLN A 327 -36.10 -16.96 -1.33
N CYS A 328 -35.58 -15.82 -0.83
CA CYS A 328 -34.18 -15.46 -0.99
C CYS A 328 -33.70 -14.47 0.08
N ILE A 329 -32.40 -14.35 0.25
CA ILE A 329 -31.77 -13.35 1.11
C ILE A 329 -30.92 -12.46 0.21
N PHE A 330 -31.09 -11.14 0.31
CA PHE A 330 -30.18 -10.19 -0.29
C PHE A 330 -29.11 -9.80 0.72
N PHE A 331 -27.86 -10.09 0.38
CA PHE A 331 -26.71 -9.54 1.10
C PHE A 331 -26.25 -8.28 0.41
N ARG A 332 -26.17 -7.19 1.17
CA ARG A 332 -25.61 -5.92 0.73
C ARG A 332 -24.31 -5.66 1.49
N PHE A 333 -23.20 -5.75 0.77
CA PHE A 333 -21.87 -5.40 1.26
C PHE A 333 -21.60 -3.93 0.95
N LEU A 334 -21.43 -3.13 1.99
CA LEU A 334 -20.99 -1.74 1.90
C LEU A 334 -19.49 -1.71 2.17
N ILE A 335 -18.71 -1.51 1.12
CA ILE A 335 -17.25 -1.37 1.20
C ILE A 335 -16.94 0.11 1.27
N SER A 336 -16.27 0.56 2.33
CA SER A 336 -15.88 1.97 2.49
C SER A 336 -14.39 2.12 2.78
N PHE A 337 -13.82 3.26 2.39
CA PHE A 337 -12.39 3.52 2.53
C PHE A 337 -12.15 4.96 2.99
N SER A 338 -11.33 5.14 4.03
CA SER A 338 -11.10 6.45 4.64
C SER A 338 -9.81 7.14 4.19
N ASN A 339 -8.75 6.39 3.87
CA ASN A 339 -7.40 6.95 3.79
C ASN A 339 -6.90 7.27 2.37
N SER A 340 -7.46 6.67 1.32
CA SER A 340 -7.00 6.78 -0.08
C SER A 340 -8.03 6.21 -1.06
N SER A 341 -7.82 6.46 -2.35
CA SER A 341 -8.67 5.95 -3.43
C SER A 341 -8.30 4.51 -3.84
N LEU A 342 -9.31 3.69 -4.12
CA LEU A 342 -9.13 2.30 -4.57
C LEU A 342 -10.00 1.96 -5.78
N ARG A 343 -9.58 0.94 -6.52
CA ARG A 343 -10.39 0.34 -7.58
C ARG A 343 -10.64 -1.13 -7.29
N ILE A 344 -11.90 -1.52 -7.31
CA ILE A 344 -12.34 -2.91 -7.16
C ILE A 344 -12.36 -3.54 -8.54
N ILE A 345 -11.45 -4.49 -8.75
CA ILE A 345 -11.37 -5.26 -10.00
C ILE A 345 -12.52 -6.27 -10.03
N ASN A 346 -12.69 -7.00 -8.93
CA ASN A 346 -13.63 -8.11 -8.84
C ASN A 346 -14.11 -8.27 -7.39
N ALA A 347 -15.41 -8.49 -7.21
CA ALA A 347 -16.03 -8.74 -5.92
C ALA A 347 -17.05 -9.88 -6.08
N LYS A 348 -16.71 -11.05 -5.57
CA LYS A 348 -17.52 -12.27 -5.73
C LYS A 348 -17.55 -13.08 -4.44
N PRO A 349 -18.74 -13.53 -3.99
CA PRO A 349 -18.83 -14.57 -2.97
C PRO A 349 -18.33 -15.91 -3.54
N GLU A 350 -17.78 -16.76 -2.69
CA GLU A 350 -17.51 -18.16 -3.05
C GLU A 350 -18.83 -18.91 -3.21
N GLU A 351 -18.93 -19.70 -4.28
CA GLU A 351 -20.08 -20.56 -4.50
C GLU A 351 -20.05 -21.71 -3.49
N LEU A 352 -21.10 -21.78 -2.66
CA LEU A 352 -21.36 -22.90 -1.78
C LEU A 352 -22.28 -23.90 -2.49
N ASP A 353 -22.05 -25.19 -2.29
CA ASP A 353 -22.89 -26.23 -2.90
C ASP A 353 -24.37 -26.09 -2.51
N ASP A 354 -24.64 -25.63 -1.28
CA ASP A 354 -25.98 -25.50 -0.72
C ASP A 354 -26.75 -24.25 -1.17
N PHE A 355 -26.10 -23.28 -1.83
CA PHE A 355 -26.72 -22.00 -2.20
C PHE A 355 -26.49 -21.63 -3.67
N PHE A 356 -27.51 -21.05 -4.32
CA PHE A 356 -27.34 -20.29 -5.57
C PHE A 356 -27.09 -18.83 -5.22
N ILE A 357 -25.98 -18.29 -5.69
CA ILE A 357 -25.60 -16.90 -5.49
C ILE A 357 -25.66 -16.19 -6.84
N SER A 358 -26.52 -15.18 -6.94
CA SER A 358 -26.66 -14.35 -8.12
C SER A 358 -26.19 -12.93 -7.79
N PRO A 359 -25.11 -12.44 -8.43
CA PRO A 359 -24.66 -11.07 -8.24
C PRO A 359 -25.59 -10.08 -8.94
N SER A 360 -25.71 -8.87 -8.39
CA SER A 360 -26.23 -7.73 -9.14
C SER A 360 -25.28 -7.40 -10.30
N GLU A 361 -25.81 -6.89 -11.41
CA GLU A 361 -25.02 -6.36 -12.55
C GLU A 361 -24.21 -5.13 -12.11
N ILE A 362 -23.12 -5.36 -11.39
CA ILE A 362 -22.17 -4.32 -11.03
C ILE A 362 -21.00 -4.44 -11.98
N SER A 363 -20.67 -3.33 -12.63
CA SER A 363 -19.49 -3.21 -13.46
C SER A 363 -18.27 -3.67 -12.68
N ASN A 364 -17.57 -4.69 -13.19
CA ASN A 364 -16.17 -4.90 -12.82
C ASN A 364 -15.44 -3.54 -13.01
N LYS A 365 -14.52 -3.16 -12.10
CA LYS A 365 -13.82 -1.85 -12.07
C LYS A 365 -14.56 -0.69 -11.34
N THR A 366 -15.19 -0.94 -10.20
CA THR A 366 -15.77 0.14 -9.37
C THR A 366 -14.67 0.97 -8.71
N LEU A 367 -14.66 2.28 -8.95
CA LEU A 367 -13.81 3.24 -8.24
C LEU A 367 -14.47 3.66 -6.91
N ILE A 368 -13.70 3.68 -5.82
CA ILE A 368 -14.12 4.24 -4.53
C ILE A 368 -13.13 5.33 -4.14
N LEU A 369 -13.63 6.56 -4.01
CA LEU A 369 -12.87 7.71 -3.52
C LEU A 369 -12.91 7.79 -1.99
N PRO A 370 -12.07 8.63 -1.35
CA PRO A 370 -12.05 8.76 0.09
C PRO A 370 -13.42 9.20 0.60
N SER A 371 -13.86 8.60 1.72
CA SER A 371 -15.19 8.86 2.33
C SER A 371 -16.40 8.45 1.49
N GLN A 372 -16.19 7.71 0.39
CA GLN A 372 -17.28 7.07 -0.37
C GLN A 372 -17.39 5.58 0.01
N SER A 373 -18.55 5.00 -0.30
CA SER A 373 -18.77 3.57 -0.17
C SER A 373 -19.39 2.98 -1.44
N ALA A 374 -18.98 1.76 -1.77
CA ALA A 374 -19.58 0.98 -2.85
C ALA A 374 -20.48 -0.10 -2.26
N SER A 375 -21.65 -0.28 -2.88
CA SER A 375 -22.65 -1.25 -2.45
C SER A 375 -22.69 -2.43 -3.41
N PHE A 376 -22.29 -3.61 -2.93
CA PHE A 376 -22.38 -4.86 -3.68
C PHE A 376 -23.54 -5.70 -3.16
N ILE A 377 -24.51 -5.98 -4.03
CA ILE A 377 -25.71 -6.74 -3.65
C ILE A 377 -25.67 -8.12 -4.31
N PHE A 378 -25.87 -9.15 -3.49
CA PHE A 378 -25.95 -10.54 -3.93
C PHE A 378 -27.26 -11.14 -3.46
N LYS A 379 -27.98 -11.78 -4.39
CA LYS A 379 -29.18 -12.55 -4.08
C LYS A 379 -28.77 -14.00 -3.85
N ILE A 380 -29.05 -14.50 -2.65
CA ILE A 380 -28.76 -15.86 -2.22
C ILE A 380 -30.08 -16.64 -2.13
N VAL A 381 -30.14 -17.76 -2.85
CA VAL A 381 -31.28 -18.68 -2.89
C VAL A 381 -30.80 -20.05 -2.39
N LYS A 382 -31.54 -20.68 -1.49
CA LYS A 382 -31.19 -22.02 -0.97
C LYS A 382 -31.44 -23.10 -2.04
N LYS A 383 -30.52 -24.06 -2.20
CA LYS A 383 -30.72 -25.24 -3.07
C LYS A 383 -31.47 -26.37 -2.36
N ASN A 384 -31.13 -26.62 -1.09
CA ASN A 384 -31.69 -27.68 -0.26
C ASN A 384 -32.13 -27.12 1.10
N ASN A 385 -33.00 -27.85 1.82
CA ASN A 385 -33.46 -27.50 3.18
C ASN A 385 -32.41 -27.82 4.28
N PHE A 386 -31.24 -28.33 3.90
CA PHE A 386 -30.14 -28.60 4.84
C PHE A 386 -29.31 -27.33 5.04
N TYR A 387 -29.06 -27.01 6.31
CA TYR A 387 -28.23 -25.87 6.69
C TYR A 387 -26.79 -26.34 6.89
N SER A 388 -25.87 -25.86 6.07
CA SER A 388 -24.45 -25.85 6.44
C SER A 388 -24.21 -24.68 7.41
N ASP A 389 -23.59 -24.94 8.56
CA ASP A 389 -23.02 -23.89 9.41
C ASP A 389 -21.76 -23.23 8.80
N GLN A 390 -21.44 -23.55 7.54
CA GLN A 390 -20.28 -23.03 6.85
C GLN A 390 -20.45 -21.52 6.58
N PRO A 391 -19.46 -20.70 6.93
CA PRO A 391 -19.49 -19.27 6.63
C PRO A 391 -19.34 -19.05 5.13
N LEU A 392 -20.06 -18.06 4.61
CA LEU A 392 -19.88 -17.56 3.26
C LEU A 392 -18.58 -16.76 3.17
N THR A 393 -17.68 -17.14 2.27
CA THR A 393 -16.48 -16.35 1.98
C THR A 393 -16.81 -15.30 0.91
N PHE A 394 -16.51 -14.04 1.18
CA PHE A 394 -16.58 -12.95 0.22
C PHE A 394 -15.17 -12.56 -0.25
N ASN A 395 -14.89 -12.78 -1.53
CA ASN A 395 -13.59 -12.52 -2.15
C ASN A 395 -13.62 -11.18 -2.88
N ILE A 396 -12.71 -10.28 -2.49
CA ILE A 396 -12.52 -8.97 -3.10
C ILE A 396 -11.12 -8.91 -3.68
N THR A 397 -11.01 -8.45 -4.93
CA THR A 397 -9.74 -8.13 -5.59
C THR A 397 -9.70 -6.64 -5.87
N TYR A 398 -8.69 -5.95 -5.34
CA TYR A 398 -8.57 -4.50 -5.40
C TYR A 398 -7.10 -4.06 -5.53
N HIS A 399 -6.86 -2.85 -6.00
CA HIS A 399 -5.59 -2.15 -5.84
C HIS A 399 -5.86 -0.69 -5.47
N THR A 400 -4.89 -0.05 -4.83
CA THR A 400 -4.95 1.40 -4.63
C THR A 400 -4.65 2.10 -5.95
N LEU A 401 -5.12 3.34 -6.11
CA LEU A 401 -4.72 4.14 -7.28
C LEU A 401 -3.22 4.47 -7.26
N GLU A 402 -2.59 4.48 -6.08
CA GLU A 402 -1.14 4.63 -5.95
C GLU A 402 -0.41 3.43 -6.60
N GLU A 403 -0.84 2.20 -6.30
CA GLU A 403 -0.26 0.98 -6.88
C GLU A 403 -0.46 0.91 -8.39
N GLU A 404 -1.63 1.34 -8.86
CA GLU A 404 -1.99 1.39 -10.28
C GLU A 404 -1.03 2.31 -11.06
N ILE A 405 -0.90 3.56 -10.64
CA ILE A 405 -0.01 4.54 -11.28
C ILE A 405 1.45 4.04 -11.22
N PHE A 406 1.86 3.50 -10.07
CA PHE A 406 3.20 2.98 -9.90
C PHE A 406 3.49 1.82 -10.85
N TYR A 407 2.55 0.89 -11.02
CA TYR A 407 2.70 -0.25 -11.91
C TYR A 407 2.80 0.18 -13.38
N ILE A 408 1.88 1.04 -13.85
CA ILE A 408 1.87 1.54 -15.22
C ILE A 408 3.17 2.30 -15.52
N ALA A 409 3.52 3.26 -14.66
CA ALA A 409 4.74 4.06 -14.86
C ALA A 409 5.99 3.19 -14.83
N SER A 410 6.07 2.22 -13.92
CA SER A 410 7.23 1.31 -13.84
C SER A 410 7.42 0.52 -15.14
N ASN A 411 6.34 0.00 -15.73
CA ASN A 411 6.40 -0.72 -16.99
C ASN A 411 6.82 0.18 -18.16
N MET A 412 6.29 1.40 -18.23
CA MET A 412 6.67 2.38 -19.25
C MET A 412 8.15 2.77 -19.12
N PHE A 413 8.62 3.05 -17.90
CA PHE A 413 10.03 3.33 -17.63
C PHE A 413 10.90 2.14 -18.02
N PHE A 414 10.52 0.91 -17.67
CA PHE A 414 11.29 -0.27 -18.00
C PHE A 414 11.46 -0.41 -19.53
N HIS A 415 10.36 -0.32 -20.28
CA HIS A 415 10.37 -0.42 -21.74
C HIS A 415 11.22 0.67 -22.40
N GLU A 416 11.06 1.94 -22.00
CA GLU A 416 11.86 3.04 -22.56
C GLU A 416 13.35 2.92 -22.20
N PHE A 417 13.67 2.41 -21.02
CA PHE A 417 15.06 2.23 -20.58
C PHE A 417 15.74 1.07 -21.30
N GLU A 418 15.01 0.01 -21.64
CA GLU A 418 15.52 -1.08 -22.49
C GLU A 418 15.87 -0.58 -23.89
N ILE A 419 14.98 0.19 -24.52
CA ILE A 419 15.22 0.75 -25.87
C ILE A 419 16.44 1.67 -25.90
N ASN A 420 16.61 2.50 -24.87
CA ASN A 420 17.67 3.50 -24.80
C ASN A 420 18.98 2.99 -24.17
N ASN A 421 19.05 1.71 -23.78
CA ASN A 421 20.18 1.09 -23.08
C ASN A 421 20.57 1.83 -21.78
N LEU A 422 19.56 2.24 -21.00
CA LEU A 422 19.72 2.99 -19.74
C LEU A 422 19.24 2.19 -18.52
N CYS A 423 18.96 0.90 -18.65
CA CYS A 423 18.45 0.02 -17.59
C CYS A 423 19.23 0.08 -16.28
N LYS A 424 20.53 0.42 -16.33
CA LYS A 424 21.36 0.63 -15.13
C LYS A 424 20.73 1.62 -14.13
N TYR A 425 20.02 2.64 -14.62
CA TYR A 425 19.38 3.65 -13.76
C TYR A 425 17.96 3.31 -13.31
N TYR A 426 17.36 2.23 -13.80
CA TYR A 426 15.95 1.90 -13.56
C TYR A 426 15.59 1.92 -12.06
N SER A 427 16.34 1.21 -11.23
CA SER A 427 16.13 1.15 -9.77
C SER A 427 16.13 2.54 -9.11
N TYR A 428 16.99 3.45 -9.58
CA TYR A 428 17.06 4.82 -9.07
C TYR A 428 15.90 5.69 -9.54
N ILE A 429 15.49 5.53 -10.79
CA ILE A 429 14.37 6.28 -11.36
C ILE A 429 13.05 5.87 -10.74
N ILE A 430 12.84 4.57 -10.51
CA ILE A 430 11.67 4.07 -9.78
C ILE A 430 11.65 4.59 -8.33
N TYR A 431 12.83 4.69 -7.69
CA TYR A 431 12.95 5.30 -6.36
C TYR A 431 12.53 6.78 -6.36
N ILE A 432 13.02 7.57 -7.32
CA ILE A 432 12.63 8.98 -7.48
C ILE A 432 11.15 9.08 -7.82
N PHE A 433 10.64 8.22 -8.70
CA PHE A 433 9.23 8.20 -9.11
C PHE A 433 8.32 7.94 -7.91
N LYS A 434 8.68 7.00 -7.02
CA LYS A 434 7.90 6.73 -5.81
C LYS A 434 7.82 7.96 -4.89
N LYS A 435 8.94 8.68 -4.71
CA LYS A 435 8.98 9.94 -3.93
C LYS A 435 8.18 11.06 -4.61
N PHE A 436 8.28 11.15 -5.93
CA PHE A 436 7.53 12.09 -6.75
C PHE A 436 6.02 11.86 -6.62
N GLN A 437 5.58 10.61 -6.75
CA GLN A 437 4.20 10.19 -6.64
C GLN A 437 3.59 10.58 -5.29
N GLN A 438 4.29 10.34 -4.19
CA GLN A 438 3.83 10.67 -2.83
C GLN A 438 3.70 12.18 -2.56
N SER A 439 4.36 13.03 -3.35
CA SER A 439 4.46 14.47 -3.08
C SER A 439 3.76 15.36 -4.11
N LYS A 440 3.61 14.91 -5.35
CA LYS A 440 3.14 15.72 -6.48
C LYS A 440 1.91 15.18 -7.18
N ILE A 441 1.62 13.88 -7.08
CA ILE A 441 0.49 13.27 -7.79
C ILE A 441 -0.75 13.27 -6.89
N ASN A 442 -1.86 13.79 -7.42
CA ASN A 442 -3.16 13.66 -6.79
C ASN A 442 -3.88 12.41 -7.29
N HIS A 443 -3.92 11.37 -6.46
CA HIS A 443 -4.55 10.09 -6.80
C HIS A 443 -6.05 10.20 -7.06
N ASP A 444 -6.75 11.11 -6.38
CA ASP A 444 -8.20 11.25 -6.50
C ASP A 444 -8.58 11.91 -7.82
N GLU A 445 -7.78 12.88 -8.27
CA GLU A 445 -7.94 13.52 -9.58
C GLU A 445 -7.67 12.53 -10.72
N TYR A 446 -6.67 11.67 -10.55
CA TYR A 446 -6.43 10.56 -11.47
C TYR A 446 -7.64 9.61 -11.55
N GLY A 447 -8.22 9.22 -10.41
CA GLY A 447 -9.40 8.35 -10.40
C GLY A 447 -10.60 8.94 -11.15
N LEU A 448 -10.83 10.25 -11.01
CA LEU A 448 -11.98 10.95 -11.59
C LEU A 448 -11.80 11.37 -13.05
N LYS A 449 -10.65 11.96 -13.38
CA LYS A 449 -10.39 12.59 -14.68
C LYS A 449 -9.46 11.78 -15.56
N GLN A 450 -8.81 10.74 -15.02
CA GLN A 450 -7.76 9.98 -15.69
C GLN A 450 -6.52 10.83 -16.02
N ILE A 451 -6.32 11.94 -15.30
CA ILE A 451 -5.19 12.85 -15.46
C ILE A 451 -4.22 12.60 -14.31
N ILE A 452 -2.98 12.21 -14.62
CA ILE A 452 -1.93 11.99 -13.62
C ILE A 452 -1.15 13.27 -13.34
N PHE A 453 -0.85 14.03 -14.38
CA PHE A 453 -0.04 15.25 -14.31
C PHE A 453 -0.92 16.47 -14.52
N THR A 454 -0.97 17.34 -13.52
CA THR A 454 -1.65 18.63 -13.60
C THR A 454 -0.72 19.75 -14.04
N GLU A 455 0.59 19.59 -13.82
CA GLU A 455 1.63 20.57 -14.11
C GLU A 455 2.88 19.89 -14.71
N ASP A 456 3.71 20.69 -15.38
CA ASP A 456 5.03 20.27 -15.82
C ASP A 456 5.99 20.20 -14.61
N HIS A 457 6.39 18.97 -14.27
CA HIS A 457 7.29 18.70 -13.16
C HIS A 457 8.74 18.42 -13.57
N ILE A 458 9.16 18.77 -14.79
CA ILE A 458 10.55 18.55 -15.25
C ILE A 458 11.59 19.24 -14.33
N SER A 459 11.25 20.38 -13.73
CA SER A 459 12.14 21.08 -12.79
C SER A 459 12.51 20.19 -11.60
N TYR A 460 11.51 19.50 -11.02
CA TYR A 460 11.72 18.53 -9.94
C TYR A 460 12.67 17.39 -10.36
N TRP A 461 12.45 16.82 -11.54
CA TRP A 461 13.31 15.75 -12.06
C TRP A 461 14.73 16.23 -12.33
N LYS A 462 14.92 17.45 -12.83
CA LYS A 462 16.26 18.04 -13.01
C LYS A 462 17.04 18.15 -11.70
N ASP A 463 16.36 18.51 -10.61
CA ASP A 463 16.98 18.66 -9.29
C ASP A 463 17.32 17.31 -8.65
N GLU A 464 16.45 16.30 -8.79
CA GLU A 464 16.72 14.96 -8.24
C GLU A 464 17.77 14.18 -9.06
N LEU A 465 17.87 14.42 -10.38
CA LEU A 465 18.82 13.73 -11.27
C LEU A 465 20.21 14.41 -11.33
N VAL A 466 20.51 15.36 -10.45
CA VAL A 466 21.83 16.03 -10.40
C VAL A 466 22.98 15.05 -10.18
N LEU A 467 22.71 13.94 -9.49
CA LEU A 467 23.69 12.89 -9.16
C LEU A 467 23.95 11.90 -10.32
N ILE A 468 23.39 12.15 -11.50
CA ILE A 468 23.63 11.35 -12.72
C ILE A 468 24.52 12.16 -13.68
N ASN A 469 25.38 11.45 -14.41
CA ASN A 469 26.21 12.03 -15.47
C ASN A 469 25.36 12.86 -16.45
N CYS A 470 25.80 14.06 -16.79
CA CYS A 470 25.08 15.02 -17.61
C CYS A 470 24.59 14.43 -18.95
N ASN A 471 25.39 13.60 -19.61
CA ASN A 471 25.02 13.00 -20.91
C ASN A 471 23.85 12.02 -20.80
N ASP A 472 23.83 11.22 -19.74
CA ASP A 472 22.74 10.25 -19.50
C ASP A 472 21.52 10.95 -18.89
N ARG A 473 21.74 11.98 -18.05
CA ARG A 473 20.67 12.80 -17.45
C ARG A 473 19.79 13.44 -18.50
N ASP A 474 20.36 14.06 -19.53
CA ASP A 474 19.58 14.72 -20.58
C ASP A 474 18.71 13.73 -21.38
N LYS A 475 19.19 12.48 -21.55
CA LYS A 475 18.40 11.40 -22.16
C LYS A 475 17.27 10.95 -21.23
N ILE A 476 17.54 10.76 -19.95
CA ILE A 476 16.54 10.38 -18.94
C ILE A 476 15.45 11.44 -18.86
N ILE A 477 15.79 12.73 -18.85
CA ILE A 477 14.81 13.82 -18.84
C ILE A 477 13.90 13.74 -20.07
N LYS A 478 14.43 13.45 -21.25
CA LYS A 478 13.61 13.26 -22.46
C LYS A 478 12.66 12.06 -22.35
N ILE A 479 13.10 10.98 -21.72
CA ILE A 479 12.24 9.80 -21.45
C ILE A 479 11.14 10.17 -20.47
N VAL A 480 11.45 10.87 -19.38
CA VAL A 480 10.45 11.36 -18.41
C VAL A 480 9.43 12.26 -19.09
N GLN A 481 9.87 13.20 -19.93
CA GLN A 481 8.99 14.07 -20.72
C GLN A 481 8.06 13.26 -21.64
N LYS A 482 8.61 12.28 -22.36
CA LYS A 482 7.82 11.40 -23.24
C LYS A 482 6.75 10.65 -22.44
N ILE A 483 7.13 10.04 -21.32
CA ILE A 483 6.21 9.31 -20.44
C ILE A 483 5.12 10.23 -19.89
N MET A 484 5.47 11.44 -19.44
CA MET A 484 4.49 12.44 -18.99
C MET A 484 3.46 12.77 -20.08
N HIS A 485 3.90 12.97 -21.33
CA HIS A 485 2.99 13.23 -22.45
C HIS A 485 2.14 12.03 -22.87
N GLU A 486 2.68 10.81 -22.75
CA GLU A 486 1.91 9.59 -22.97
C GLU A 486 0.81 9.44 -21.91
N PHE A 487 1.11 9.79 -20.66
CA PHE A 487 0.13 9.81 -19.58
C PHE A 487 -0.98 10.85 -19.75
N GLU A 488 -0.70 12.00 -20.38
CA GLU A 488 -1.74 13.01 -20.71
C GLU A 488 -2.80 12.47 -21.67
N ASN A 489 -2.43 11.50 -22.54
CA ASN A 489 -3.29 10.94 -23.57
C ASN A 489 -3.70 9.48 -23.27
N PHE A 490 -3.50 9.03 -22.04
CA PHE A 490 -3.64 7.63 -21.66
C PHE A 490 -5.12 7.21 -21.54
N SER A 491 -5.52 6.17 -22.28
CA SER A 491 -6.84 5.56 -22.16
C SER A 491 -6.77 4.29 -21.32
N ILE A 492 -7.54 4.28 -20.24
CA ILE A 492 -7.43 3.35 -19.11
C ILE A 492 -7.81 1.89 -19.45
N ASP A 493 -8.42 1.62 -20.59
CA ASP A 493 -9.12 0.34 -20.81
C ASP A 493 -8.23 -0.89 -21.10
N MET A 494 -7.00 -0.72 -21.62
CA MET A 494 -6.19 -1.85 -22.09
C MET A 494 -5.13 -2.34 -21.09
N GLU A 495 -4.53 -1.47 -20.28
CA GLU A 495 -3.41 -1.85 -19.37
C GLU A 495 -3.86 -2.16 -17.94
N LEU A 496 -5.04 -1.69 -17.51
CA LEU A 496 -5.58 -1.98 -16.18
C LEU A 496 -5.86 -3.46 -15.93
N LEU A 497 -6.09 -4.25 -16.98
CA LEU A 497 -6.33 -5.69 -16.84
C LEU A 497 -5.13 -6.43 -16.26
N ASN A 498 -3.92 -5.87 -16.40
CA ASN A 498 -2.68 -6.53 -15.99
C ASN A 498 -2.13 -6.02 -14.65
N CYS A 499 -2.72 -4.98 -14.07
CA CYS A 499 -2.27 -4.49 -12.76
C CYS A 499 -2.54 -5.57 -11.69
N PRO A 500 -1.53 -6.01 -10.93
CA PRO A 500 -1.72 -7.03 -9.91
C PRO A 500 -2.65 -6.51 -8.81
N GLY A 501 -3.78 -7.19 -8.63
CA GLY A 501 -4.72 -6.89 -7.56
C GLY A 501 -4.37 -7.60 -6.26
N LYS A 502 -4.50 -6.90 -5.13
CA LYS A 502 -4.54 -7.51 -3.80
C LYS A 502 -5.86 -8.24 -3.64
N LYS A 503 -5.78 -9.48 -3.16
CA LYS A 503 -6.96 -10.27 -2.78
C LYS A 503 -7.20 -10.11 -1.29
N ALA A 504 -8.46 -10.13 -0.90
CA ALA A 504 -8.89 -10.20 0.47
C ALA A 504 -10.13 -11.09 0.58
N LYS A 505 -10.19 -11.86 1.66
CA LYS A 505 -11.26 -12.81 1.93
C LYS A 505 -11.94 -12.47 3.24
N ILE A 506 -13.26 -12.31 3.22
CA ILE A 506 -14.06 -12.04 4.41
C ILE A 506 -14.95 -13.24 4.68
N TYR A 507 -14.96 -13.74 5.91
CA TYR A 507 -15.86 -14.82 6.30
C TYR A 507 -17.09 -14.23 6.99
N ILE A 508 -18.26 -14.46 6.40
CA ILE A 508 -19.55 -13.99 6.92
C ILE A 508 -20.41 -15.19 7.29
N LYS A 509 -20.92 -15.21 8.52
CA LYS A 509 -21.93 -16.20 8.90
C LYS A 509 -23.25 -15.83 8.22
N ILE A 510 -23.86 -16.78 7.53
CA ILE A 510 -25.20 -16.59 6.97
C ILE A 510 -26.18 -16.44 8.15
N PRO A 511 -26.86 -15.29 8.28
CA PRO A 511 -27.78 -15.07 9.39
C PRO A 511 -29.00 -15.97 9.24
N THR A 512 -29.43 -16.54 10.36
CA THR A 512 -30.66 -17.34 10.44
C THR A 512 -31.73 -16.55 11.22
N ILE A 513 -32.93 -16.53 10.67
CA ILE A 513 -34.12 -15.97 11.33
C ILE A 513 -35.11 -17.10 11.60
N HIS A 514 -35.90 -16.94 12.66
CA HIS A 514 -36.92 -17.90 13.04
C HIS A 514 -38.25 -17.60 12.33
N VAL A 515 -38.63 -16.33 12.19
CA VAL A 515 -39.90 -15.94 11.54
C VAL A 515 -39.67 -14.79 10.58
N LEU A 516 -40.16 -14.92 9.35
CA LEU A 516 -40.26 -13.82 8.38
C LEU A 516 -41.72 -13.41 8.24
N HIS A 517 -42.03 -12.15 8.49
CA HIS A 517 -43.36 -11.58 8.26
C HIS A 517 -43.36 -10.82 6.95
N SER A 518 -44.01 -11.34 5.92
CA SER A 518 -44.28 -10.62 4.67
C SER A 518 -45.55 -9.80 4.83
N VAL A 519 -45.43 -8.48 4.66
CA VAL A 519 -46.51 -7.52 4.86
C VAL A 519 -46.85 -6.88 3.53
N ASP A 520 -48.05 -7.20 3.03
CA ASP A 520 -48.63 -6.59 1.85
C ASP A 520 -49.71 -5.58 2.25
N PHE A 521 -49.71 -4.43 1.59
CA PHE A 521 -50.74 -3.41 1.74
C PHE A 521 -51.51 -3.30 0.43
N ILE A 522 -52.73 -3.84 0.40
CA ILE A 522 -53.52 -3.93 -0.84
C ILE A 522 -54.67 -2.92 -0.78
N ILE A 523 -54.64 -1.95 -1.68
CA ILE A 523 -55.71 -0.97 -1.84
C ILE A 523 -56.81 -1.56 -2.71
N LYS A 524 -58.04 -1.58 -2.21
CA LYS A 524 -59.22 -1.97 -2.97
C LYS A 524 -59.81 -0.74 -3.64
N SER A 525 -59.50 -0.55 -4.91
CA SER A 525 -60.12 0.48 -5.76
C SER A 525 -61.12 -0.16 -6.71
N ASP A 526 -62.38 0.28 -6.69
CA ASP A 526 -63.40 -0.10 -7.67
C ASP A 526 -63.25 0.63 -9.03
N LYS A 527 -62.38 1.65 -9.09
CA LYS A 527 -62.10 2.36 -10.34
C LYS A 527 -61.02 1.58 -11.09
N ASN A 528 -61.36 1.06 -12.28
CA ASN A 528 -60.45 0.42 -13.24
C ASN A 528 -59.13 1.20 -13.32
N ILE A 529 -58.09 0.67 -12.68
CA ILE A 529 -56.71 1.13 -12.88
C ILE A 529 -56.32 0.54 -14.23
N ASN A 530 -56.37 1.36 -15.29
CA ASN A 530 -55.64 1.03 -16.50
C ASN A 530 -54.17 0.85 -16.10
N ASN A 531 -53.57 -0.25 -16.56
CA ASN A 531 -52.22 -0.74 -16.26
C ASN A 531 -51.10 0.22 -16.73
N ASP A 532 -51.04 1.44 -16.20
CA ASP A 532 -49.86 2.30 -16.29
C ASP A 532 -49.13 2.26 -14.94
N ILE A 533 -47.93 1.70 -14.96
CA ILE A 533 -47.02 1.45 -13.82
C ILE A 533 -46.63 2.76 -13.08
N HIS A 534 -47.03 3.93 -13.60
CA HIS A 534 -46.71 5.26 -13.06
C HIS A 534 -47.94 6.09 -12.64
N SER A 535 -49.16 5.55 -12.65
CA SER A 535 -50.32 6.34 -12.22
C SER A 535 -50.39 6.42 -10.69
N VAL A 536 -50.05 7.58 -10.13
CA VAL A 536 -50.27 7.87 -8.70
C VAL A 536 -51.77 7.77 -8.40
N LEU A 537 -52.15 6.97 -7.40
CA LEU A 537 -53.54 6.84 -6.96
C LEU A 537 -54.07 8.24 -6.56
N LYS A 538 -55.19 8.66 -7.15
CA LYS A 538 -55.83 9.95 -6.89
C LYS A 538 -57.10 9.72 -6.09
N MET A 539 -57.24 10.48 -5.00
CA MET A 539 -58.41 10.44 -4.13
C MET A 539 -58.77 11.86 -3.70
N THR A 540 -60.00 12.11 -3.24
CA THR A 540 -60.40 13.41 -2.70
C THR A 540 -60.37 13.45 -1.17
N VAL A 541 -60.16 14.63 -0.58
CA VAL A 541 -60.24 14.80 0.89
C VAL A 541 -61.61 14.29 1.38
N GLY A 542 -61.61 13.41 2.38
CA GLY A 542 -62.81 12.80 2.94
C GLY A 542 -63.31 11.54 2.22
N GLU A 543 -62.76 11.17 1.06
CA GLU A 543 -63.12 9.91 0.36
C GLU A 543 -62.46 8.72 1.09
N PRO A 544 -63.21 7.66 1.46
CA PRO A 544 -62.65 6.51 2.17
C PRO A 544 -61.82 5.61 1.24
N LEU A 545 -60.58 5.35 1.65
CA LEU A 545 -59.69 4.38 1.03
C LEU A 545 -59.83 3.03 1.74
N TYR A 546 -60.46 2.07 1.07
CA TYR A 546 -60.54 0.70 1.56
C TYR A 546 -59.23 -0.03 1.26
N ALA A 547 -58.59 -0.58 2.29
CA ALA A 547 -57.36 -1.35 2.13
C ALA A 547 -57.38 -2.62 3.00
N GLU A 548 -56.59 -3.60 2.60
CA GLU A 548 -56.31 -4.81 3.37
C GLU A 548 -54.83 -4.86 3.70
N LEU A 549 -54.52 -4.96 4.98
CA LEU A 549 -53.21 -5.34 5.45
C LEU A 549 -53.15 -6.86 5.49
N ARG A 550 -52.25 -7.46 4.70
CA ARG A 550 -52.04 -8.91 4.69
C ARG A 550 -50.68 -9.21 5.30
N ILE A 551 -50.66 -10.04 6.32
CA ILE A 551 -49.44 -10.52 6.97
C ILE A 551 -49.34 -12.02 6.71
N GLN A 552 -48.31 -12.43 5.99
CA GLN A 552 -47.98 -13.83 5.76
C GLN A 552 -46.73 -14.19 6.54
N GLN A 553 -46.78 -15.27 7.30
CA GLN A 553 -45.64 -15.74 8.09
C GLN A 553 -44.97 -16.90 7.37
N THR A 554 -43.66 -16.81 7.18
CA THR A 554 -42.83 -17.94 6.74
C THR A 554 -41.95 -18.35 7.89
N LEU A 555 -42.05 -19.61 8.32
CA LEU A 555 -41.20 -20.14 9.38
C LEU A 555 -39.82 -20.48 8.85
N GLY A 556 -38.82 -20.09 9.62
CA GLY A 556 -37.41 -20.37 9.42
C GLY A 556 -36.95 -21.63 10.17
N HIS A 557 -35.74 -21.56 10.72
CA HIS A 557 -35.07 -22.70 11.38
C HIS A 557 -35.88 -23.30 12.55
N GLU A 558 -35.61 -24.57 12.90
CA GLU A 558 -36.31 -25.39 13.91
C GLU A 558 -36.75 -24.59 15.14
N ILE A 559 -38.01 -24.12 15.13
CA ILE A 559 -38.64 -23.54 16.30
C ILE A 559 -39.23 -24.70 17.10
N ASP A 560 -38.87 -24.79 18.37
CA ASP A 560 -39.50 -25.74 19.29
C ASP A 560 -41.03 -25.57 19.24
N LYS A 561 -41.77 -26.67 19.11
CA LYS A 561 -43.23 -26.63 18.95
C LYS A 561 -43.90 -25.96 20.14
N ASP A 562 -43.34 -26.14 21.33
CA ASP A 562 -43.82 -25.52 22.57
C ASP A 562 -43.62 -24.00 22.60
N LEU A 563 -42.60 -23.49 21.89
CA LEU A 563 -42.37 -22.06 21.67
C LEU A 563 -43.30 -21.53 20.58
N LEU A 564 -43.51 -22.29 19.50
CA LEU A 564 -44.35 -21.88 18.38
C LEU A 564 -45.80 -21.57 18.79
N GLU A 565 -46.38 -22.41 19.66
CA GLU A 565 -47.75 -22.26 20.14
C GLU A 565 -47.94 -21.06 21.09
N LYS A 566 -46.87 -20.56 21.69
CA LYS A 566 -46.88 -19.41 22.63
C LYS A 566 -46.43 -18.10 21.98
N LEU A 567 -46.10 -18.12 20.69
CA LEU A 567 -45.61 -16.96 19.97
C LEU A 567 -46.74 -16.02 19.55
N GLU A 568 -46.93 -14.98 20.34
CA GLU A 568 -47.79 -13.84 20.04
C GLU A 568 -46.97 -12.67 19.48
N PHE A 569 -47.43 -12.14 18.34
CA PHE A 569 -46.92 -10.94 17.69
C PHE A 569 -47.99 -9.86 17.72
N PHE A 570 -47.56 -8.59 17.78
CA PHE A 570 -48.43 -7.42 17.78
C PHE A 570 -48.12 -6.58 16.55
N CYS A 571 -49.14 -6.33 15.73
CA CYS A 571 -49.10 -5.37 14.63
C CYS A 571 -49.68 -4.03 15.11
N GLU A 572 -48.92 -2.95 14.97
CA GLU A 572 -49.37 -1.58 15.21
C GLU A 572 -49.28 -0.76 13.92
N ILE A 573 -50.37 -0.07 13.58
CA ILE A 573 -50.41 0.85 12.45
C ILE A 573 -50.20 2.28 12.98
N HIS A 574 -49.05 2.86 12.62
CA HIS A 574 -48.70 4.23 12.97
C HIS A 574 -49.21 5.21 11.92
N ILE A 575 -49.98 6.19 12.41
CA ILE A 575 -50.73 7.13 11.57
C ILE A 575 -50.55 8.53 12.13
N ASP A 576 -50.30 9.48 11.24
CA ASP A 576 -50.42 10.89 11.57
C ASP A 576 -51.91 11.30 11.54
N ASN A 577 -52.48 11.49 12.72
CA ASN A 577 -53.88 11.90 12.91
C ASN A 577 -54.18 13.29 12.30
N SER A 578 -53.17 14.05 11.89
CA SER A 578 -53.35 15.32 11.19
C SER A 578 -53.60 15.14 9.69
N THR A 579 -53.27 13.97 9.12
CA THR A 579 -53.36 13.67 7.69
C THR A 579 -54.32 12.55 7.37
N TRP A 580 -54.50 11.59 8.28
CA TRP A 580 -55.36 10.42 8.10
C TRP A 580 -56.30 10.21 9.28
N LEU A 581 -57.51 9.78 8.98
CA LEU A 581 -58.42 9.14 9.93
C LEU A 581 -58.46 7.64 9.62
N LEU A 582 -58.18 6.81 10.63
CA LEU A 582 -58.23 5.35 10.52
C LEU A 582 -59.53 4.81 11.10
N SER A 583 -60.18 3.93 10.34
CA SER A 583 -61.26 3.07 10.81
C SER A 583 -60.86 1.60 10.61
N GLY A 584 -60.89 0.82 11.69
CA GLY A 584 -60.39 -0.56 11.71
C GLY A 584 -59.45 -0.83 12.89
N TYR A 585 -58.67 -1.90 12.80
CA TYR A 585 -57.72 -2.28 13.86
C TYR A 585 -56.46 -1.41 13.80
N LYS A 586 -56.27 -0.55 14.81
CA LYS A 586 -55.00 0.18 15.00
C LYS A 586 -53.89 -0.72 15.57
N LYS A 587 -54.27 -1.62 16.47
CA LYS A 587 -53.42 -2.67 17.05
C LYS A 587 -54.13 -4.00 16.92
N ALA A 588 -53.40 -5.03 16.51
CA ALA A 588 -53.90 -6.39 16.44
C ALA A 588 -52.83 -7.34 16.95
N SER A 589 -53.23 -8.35 17.74
CA SER A 589 -52.34 -9.46 18.08
C SER A 589 -52.64 -10.67 17.21
N PHE A 590 -51.61 -11.48 16.97
CA PHE A 590 -51.73 -12.67 16.17
C PHE A 590 -50.72 -13.73 16.55
N PHE A 591 -51.09 -14.99 16.32
CA PHE A 591 -50.26 -16.15 16.65
C PHE A 591 -49.54 -16.68 15.42
N THR A 592 -48.37 -17.26 15.67
CA THR A 592 -47.51 -17.80 14.62
C THR A 592 -48.06 -19.10 14.06
N LYS A 593 -48.29 -19.14 12.75
CA LYS A 593 -48.66 -20.35 12.00
C LYS A 593 -47.97 -20.36 10.65
N ASP A 594 -47.41 -21.51 10.27
CA ASP A 594 -46.66 -21.63 9.01
C ASP A 594 -47.53 -21.37 7.78
N ASP A 595 -47.02 -20.52 6.89
CA ASP A 595 -47.63 -20.06 5.63
C ASP A 595 -49.09 -19.56 5.78
N CYS A 596 -49.49 -19.15 6.99
CA CYS A 596 -50.82 -18.64 7.28
C CYS A 596 -50.93 -17.17 6.86
N LEU A 597 -51.97 -16.85 6.08
CA LEU A 597 -52.29 -15.50 5.68
C LEU A 597 -53.28 -14.87 6.67
N GLN A 598 -52.87 -13.79 7.31
CA GLN A 598 -53.74 -12.99 8.16
C GLN A 598 -54.11 -11.71 7.45
N VAL A 599 -55.41 -11.38 7.45
CA VAL A 599 -55.94 -10.23 6.72
C VAL A 599 -56.67 -9.32 7.68
N PHE A 600 -56.21 -8.06 7.75
CA PHE A 600 -56.82 -7.01 8.55
C PHE A 600 -57.42 -5.95 7.62
N PRO A 601 -58.76 -5.86 7.51
CA PRO A 601 -59.39 -4.81 6.72
C PRO A 601 -59.29 -3.47 7.46
N ILE A 602 -58.88 -2.43 6.73
CA ILE A 602 -58.77 -1.07 7.24
C ILE A 602 -59.38 -0.07 6.26
N VAL A 603 -59.82 1.07 6.78
CA VAL A 603 -60.31 2.19 5.99
C VAL A 603 -59.53 3.43 6.41
N LEU A 604 -58.90 4.08 5.44
CA LEU A 604 -58.15 5.32 5.64
C LEU A 604 -58.89 6.47 4.97
N ILE A 605 -59.17 7.53 5.70
CA ILE A 605 -59.83 8.73 5.16
C ILE A 605 -58.84 9.90 5.23
N PRO A 606 -58.47 10.51 4.10
CA PRO A 606 -57.50 11.60 4.10
C PRO A 606 -58.16 12.89 4.58
N LEU A 607 -57.45 13.62 5.45
CA LEU A 607 -57.92 14.86 6.07
C LEU A 607 -57.32 16.12 5.41
N LYS A 608 -56.28 15.95 4.59
CA LYS A 608 -55.57 17.03 3.90
C LYS A 608 -55.40 16.70 2.42
N SER A 609 -55.23 17.72 1.59
CA SER A 609 -54.83 17.58 0.19
C SER A 609 -53.31 17.60 0.04
N GLY A 610 -52.79 16.99 -1.01
CA GLY A 610 -51.36 16.90 -1.33
C GLY A 610 -50.89 15.45 -1.44
N TYR A 611 -49.58 15.26 -1.53
CA TYR A 611 -48.96 13.94 -1.45
C TYR A 611 -48.89 13.49 0.01
N ILE A 612 -49.71 12.52 0.38
CA ILE A 612 -49.77 12.01 1.75
C ILE A 612 -49.14 10.62 1.80
N MET A 613 -48.21 10.43 2.74
CA MET A 613 -47.57 9.14 2.98
C MET A 613 -48.57 8.12 3.52
N LEU A 614 -48.47 6.88 3.09
CA LEU A 614 -49.24 5.79 3.69
C LEU A 614 -48.78 5.53 5.13
N PRO A 615 -49.67 5.01 6.00
CA PRO A 615 -49.31 4.57 7.34
C PRO A 615 -48.13 3.59 7.37
N THR A 616 -47.28 3.72 8.38
CA THR A 616 -46.20 2.76 8.63
C THR A 616 -46.70 1.65 9.54
N ILE A 617 -46.45 0.40 9.16
CA ILE A 617 -46.80 -0.78 9.95
C ILE A 617 -45.57 -1.20 10.75
N GLU A 618 -45.75 -1.48 12.03
CA GLU A 618 -44.70 -2.01 12.91
C GLU A 618 -45.18 -3.34 13.51
N ILE A 619 -44.32 -4.36 13.45
CA ILE A 619 -44.57 -5.66 14.09
C ILE A 619 -43.60 -5.82 15.25
N THR A 620 -44.13 -6.12 16.42
CA THR A 620 -43.34 -6.32 17.65
C THR A 620 -43.74 -7.63 18.32
N THR A 621 -42.87 -8.17 19.18
CA THR A 621 -43.19 -9.29 20.06
C THR A 621 -42.63 -9.04 21.44
N SER A 622 -43.27 -9.61 22.46
CA SER A 622 -42.80 -9.60 23.84
C SER A 622 -41.73 -10.66 24.11
N VAL A 623 -41.54 -11.61 23.19
CA VAL A 623 -40.61 -12.73 23.33
C VAL A 623 -39.23 -12.33 22.80
N THR A 624 -38.23 -12.28 23.67
CA THR A 624 -36.85 -11.89 23.32
C THR A 624 -35.99 -13.03 22.82
N SER A 625 -36.43 -14.29 22.97
CA SER A 625 -35.66 -15.48 22.60
C SER A 625 -35.69 -15.81 21.10
N ILE A 626 -36.33 -14.97 20.28
CA ILE A 626 -36.64 -15.27 18.88
C ILE A 626 -36.21 -14.10 18.00
N SER A 627 -35.47 -14.42 16.93
CA SER A 627 -35.16 -13.47 15.85
C SER A 627 -36.22 -13.51 14.77
N PHE A 628 -36.80 -12.36 14.45
CA PHE A 628 -37.76 -12.20 13.35
C PHE A 628 -37.39 -10.99 12.51
N GLU A 629 -37.84 -11.00 11.26
CA GLU A 629 -37.68 -9.90 10.31
C GLU A 629 -39.00 -9.61 9.61
N VAL A 630 -39.15 -8.37 9.12
CA VAL A 630 -40.35 -7.92 8.42
C VAL A 630 -40.02 -7.49 7.00
N ASP A 631 -40.67 -8.13 6.05
CA ASP A 631 -40.55 -7.86 4.63
C ASP A 631 -41.76 -7.06 4.13
N TYR A 632 -41.58 -5.77 3.87
CA TYR A 632 -42.64 -4.92 3.32
C TYR A 632 -42.66 -4.98 1.79
N ASN A 633 -43.76 -5.44 1.22
CA ASN A 633 -43.90 -5.75 -0.21
C ASN A 633 -44.76 -4.74 -0.99
N TYR A 634 -45.15 -3.63 -0.37
CA TYR A 634 -45.95 -2.60 -1.05
C TYR A 634 -45.06 -1.51 -1.67
N ASP A 635 -45.19 -1.31 -2.99
CA ASP A 635 -44.39 -0.35 -3.76
C ASP A 635 -44.83 1.11 -3.58
N MET A 636 -46.11 1.33 -3.29
CA MET A 636 -46.69 2.67 -3.09
C MET A 636 -46.37 3.18 -1.69
N LYS A 637 -45.68 4.33 -1.60
CA LYS A 637 -45.39 4.99 -0.31
C LYS A 637 -46.27 6.20 -0.03
N HIS A 638 -46.91 6.75 -1.06
CA HIS A 638 -47.74 7.96 -0.96
C HIS A 638 -48.92 7.92 -1.93
N ILE A 639 -49.96 8.69 -1.60
CA ILE A 639 -51.17 8.87 -2.39
C ILE A 639 -51.37 10.36 -2.65
N LEU A 640 -51.82 10.72 -3.85
CA LEU A 640 -52.19 12.11 -4.17
C LEU A 640 -53.65 12.36 -3.76
N VAL A 641 -53.84 13.23 -2.78
CA VAL A 641 -55.17 13.64 -2.34
C VAL A 641 -55.51 15.03 -2.89
N LEU A 642 -56.59 15.11 -3.65
CA LEU A 642 -57.14 16.34 -4.20
C LEU A 642 -58.10 16.99 -3.18
N PRO A 643 -58.20 18.32 -3.13
CA PRO A 643 -59.20 18.98 -2.28
C PRO A 643 -60.61 18.54 -2.67
N ALA A 644 -61.51 18.43 -1.69
CA ALA A 644 -62.92 18.17 -1.98
C ALA A 644 -63.50 19.32 -2.83
N GLU A 645 -64.25 18.99 -3.89
CA GLU A 645 -64.97 19.98 -4.70
C GLU A 645 -66.13 20.58 -3.90
N SER A 646 -65.82 21.49 -2.98
CA SER A 646 -66.78 22.39 -2.34
C SER A 646 -66.18 23.80 -2.31
N SER A 647 -66.60 24.60 -3.29
CA SER A 647 -66.42 26.06 -3.41
C SER A 647 -65.03 26.62 -3.07
N VAL A 648 -64.15 26.69 -4.06
CA VAL A 648 -63.11 27.73 -4.07
C VAL A 648 -63.79 29.06 -4.38
N THR A 649 -64.22 29.80 -3.35
CA THR A 649 -64.57 31.21 -3.50
C THR A 649 -63.28 31.98 -3.66
N PHE A 650 -62.94 32.34 -4.91
CA PHE A 650 -61.90 33.33 -5.17
C PHE A 650 -62.42 34.70 -4.73
N HIS A 651 -61.88 35.25 -3.64
CA HIS A 651 -61.98 36.69 -3.40
C HIS A 651 -61.03 37.40 -4.36
N LEU A 652 -61.52 37.77 -5.55
CA LEU A 652 -60.88 38.83 -6.33
C LEU A 652 -61.07 40.13 -5.55
N GLY A 653 -60.00 40.61 -4.91
CA GLY A 653 -59.94 41.98 -4.42
C GLY A 653 -60.23 42.93 -5.57
N SER A 654 -61.23 43.80 -5.38
CA SER A 654 -61.66 44.78 -6.36
C SER A 654 -60.52 45.73 -6.72
N LEU A 655 -59.98 45.58 -7.93
CA LEU A 655 -59.28 46.66 -8.63
C LEU A 655 -60.33 47.64 -9.16
N GLN A 656 -60.40 48.84 -8.57
CA GLN A 656 -60.93 50.02 -9.24
C GLN A 656 -59.76 50.93 -9.64
N HIS A 657 -59.73 51.23 -10.94
CA HIS A 657 -58.94 52.23 -11.67
C HIS A 657 -58.73 53.54 -10.87
N SER A 658 -57.63 54.29 -10.97
CA SER A 658 -56.88 54.81 -12.13
C SER A 658 -55.53 55.36 -11.64
N GLU A 659 -54.42 55.28 -12.39
CA GLU A 659 -53.95 56.42 -13.20
C GLU A 659 -52.83 56.01 -14.18
N SER A 660 -52.73 56.83 -15.22
CA SER A 660 -52.10 56.67 -16.54
C SER A 660 -50.65 56.17 -16.62
N LEU A 661 -50.40 55.38 -17.67
CA LEU A 661 -49.10 55.14 -18.28
C LEU A 661 -48.31 56.44 -18.48
N ASN A 662 -47.06 56.45 -18.03
CA ASN A 662 -46.02 57.26 -18.66
C ASN A 662 -44.88 56.35 -19.14
N THR A 663 -44.57 56.54 -20.42
CA THR A 663 -43.74 55.72 -21.28
C THR A 663 -42.23 55.94 -21.09
N LYS A 664 -41.46 54.93 -21.51
CA LYS A 664 -40.05 54.93 -21.97
C LYS A 664 -38.97 54.56 -20.94
N ASN A 665 -38.45 53.33 -21.06
CA ASN A 665 -37.13 53.09 -21.67
C ASN A 665 -36.90 51.58 -21.93
N PRO A 666 -36.31 51.19 -23.07
CA PRO A 666 -35.99 49.80 -23.36
C PRO A 666 -34.64 49.42 -22.74
N ILE A 667 -34.60 48.30 -22.02
CA ILE A 667 -33.33 47.67 -21.62
C ILE A 667 -33.06 46.55 -22.61
N ASN A 668 -32.02 46.76 -23.42
CA ASN A 668 -31.44 45.77 -24.32
C ASN A 668 -30.80 44.65 -23.51
N TYR A 669 -31.07 43.41 -23.91
CA TYR A 669 -30.29 42.24 -23.54
C TYR A 669 -29.10 42.11 -24.51
N THR A 670 -27.89 42.10 -23.95
CA THR A 670 -26.77 41.30 -24.44
C THR A 670 -26.43 40.29 -23.38
#